data_AF-A0A9Q0J1K8-F1
#
_entry.id   AF-A0A9Q0J1K8-F1
#
_cell.length_a   1.000
_cell.length_b   1.000
_cell.length_c   1.000
_cell.angle_alpha   90.00
_cell.angle_beta   90.00
_cell.angle_gamma   90.00
#
_symmetry.space_group_name_H-M   'P 1'
#
loop_
_entity.id
_entity.type
_entity.pdbx_description
1 polymer ?
#
loop_
_entity_poly.entity_id
_entity_poly.type
_entity_poly.pdbx_seq_one_letter_code
_entity_poly.pdbx_strand_id
1 'polypeptide(L)'
;MATGDSGEVVVSNKQVVLKDHVMSGLPKESDMCLITGTIKLKVPEKSKEVLVRNLYLSADPAMRARMLKSLEGSYASAFEPGLPLQGYGVAEVLDSGDPDFKKGDLVWGITGWEEYSLIKTEGLFKIQHTDVPLSYYTGILASGAVGQLVGQFAKLSGCYVVGSAGSQEKVDLLKNKFGFDEAFNYKEEPDLVAALKRYFPEGIDIYFENVGGKMLDAVLLNMRVQGRIAVCGMISQYNRIGQPEGIHNLISIILKRVRIEGFLVFDHYHLYPKYLEMILPKIRQWEIVYVEDTAQGLESGPSALVGLFTGRNIGKQNKQTMAGDDELATVSNKQVIFRDYITTGSPKETDMQVTASSIQLKVPQQWDNGLLVKNLYLSCDPFMQTPMRPALPGSYIPSYVPGKDYVFVSAASGAVGQLVGQFAKLSGCYVVGSAGTKKKVDLLKNKFGFDEAFNYKEEPDLDAALKRYFPEGIDIYFENVGGKMLDTVLLNMRLHGRIAVCGMISQYSLGKPEGVHNLMLLILKRIRMEGFVVTDYYHLYPKYLEMVLPKIKEGKIVYVEDTAEGLENGPTALAGLFTGQNVGKQVIFRDYVTGFPKESDMQVAESSIQLEVPEAEDYNNGILFKNLYLSCDPYMSSRMRPAIPGAYIDSFVPGSVLDSRHPDYKKGDLVWGFTGWEEYTLLKSPLVLFKIPDANVPLSYYTGILGMPGMTAYVGLYEICSPKKGEYVFVSAASGAVGQLVGQFAKLSGCYVVGSAGSKEKVDLLKNKFGFDEAFNYKEEPDLDAALKRYFPKGIDIYFENVGGKMLDAVLLNKRLHGRIAICGMISQYSLGKPEGVHNLMLLILKRTRMEGFVVSDYYHLYSKYLEMILPKIKEGKIVYVEDTAEGLENGPAALAGLFTGRNVGKQVVAMILPKIKEGKIVYVEDTAEGLENGLAALAGPFTGRNVGK
;
A
#
# COMPACT_ATOMS: atom_id res chain seq x y z
N MET A 1 42.53 26.86 -50.78
CA MET A 1 43.64 26.21 -50.05
C MET A 1 44.83 27.15 -50.13
N ALA A 2 45.61 27.28 -49.06
CA ALA A 2 46.91 27.94 -49.08
C ALA A 2 47.95 26.96 -48.51
N THR A 3 49.03 26.73 -49.24
CA THR A 3 50.16 25.89 -48.81
C THR A 3 51.17 26.77 -48.08
N GLY A 4 51.33 26.57 -46.78
CA GLY A 4 52.43 27.19 -46.02
C GLY A 4 53.75 26.46 -46.24
N ASP A 5 54.86 27.08 -45.83
CA ASP A 5 56.24 26.59 -46.05
C ASP A 5 56.57 25.23 -45.39
N SER A 6 55.66 24.68 -44.58
CA SER A 6 55.75 23.34 -43.99
C SER A 6 55.14 22.22 -44.84
N GLY A 7 54.48 22.55 -45.96
CA GLY A 7 53.70 21.58 -46.76
C GLY A 7 52.36 21.18 -46.12
N GLU A 8 51.99 21.78 -44.98
CA GLU A 8 50.72 21.53 -44.31
C GLU A 8 49.55 22.20 -45.07
N VAL A 9 48.51 21.43 -45.37
CA VAL A 9 47.30 21.95 -46.03
C VAL A 9 46.43 22.67 -45.00
N VAL A 10 46.36 23.98 -45.10
CA VAL A 10 45.43 24.82 -44.31
C VAL A 10 44.16 25.09 -45.12
N VAL A 11 43.01 24.89 -44.49
CA VAL A 11 41.68 25.20 -45.04
C VAL A 11 40.92 26.16 -44.15
N SER A 12 39.98 26.88 -44.76
CA SER A 12 38.92 27.58 -44.04
C SER A 12 38.04 26.56 -43.30
N ASN A 13 37.62 26.91 -42.09
CA ASN A 13 36.69 26.13 -41.28
C ASN A 13 35.57 27.07 -40.84
N LYS A 14 34.36 26.91 -41.35
CA LYS A 14 33.18 27.61 -40.80
C LYS A 14 32.85 27.01 -39.44
N GLN A 15 32.48 27.86 -38.49
CA GLN A 15 32.21 27.48 -37.09
C GLN A 15 31.00 28.25 -36.58
N VAL A 16 30.09 27.60 -35.84
CA VAL A 16 29.01 28.26 -35.10
C VAL A 16 29.47 28.46 -33.66
N VAL A 17 29.59 29.72 -33.26
CA VAL A 17 30.05 30.13 -31.92
C VAL A 17 28.96 30.84 -31.14
N LEU A 18 29.01 30.71 -29.81
CA LEU A 18 28.20 31.51 -28.90
C LEU A 18 28.82 32.91 -28.75
N LYS A 19 28.04 33.99 -28.83
CA LYS A 19 28.57 35.37 -28.67
C LYS A 19 28.83 35.75 -27.23
N ASP A 20 27.90 35.40 -26.34
CA ASP A 20 27.96 35.54 -24.88
C ASP A 20 26.96 34.56 -24.25
N HIS A 21 27.05 34.30 -22.96
CA HIS A 21 26.15 33.39 -22.25
C HIS A 21 24.69 33.87 -22.31
N VAL A 22 23.76 32.96 -22.63
CA VAL A 22 22.32 33.25 -22.71
C VAL A 22 21.73 33.25 -21.28
N MET A 23 22.06 34.28 -20.52
CA MET A 23 21.70 34.43 -19.10
C MET A 23 20.20 34.66 -18.86
N SER A 24 19.43 35.04 -19.89
CA SER A 24 17.97 35.09 -19.84
C SER A 24 17.34 34.83 -21.22
N GLY A 25 16.10 34.34 -21.21
CA GLY A 25 15.33 34.01 -22.41
C GLY A 25 15.54 32.59 -22.94
N LEU A 26 14.73 32.24 -23.94
CA LEU A 26 15.07 31.19 -24.89
C LEU A 26 16.23 31.69 -25.78
N PRO A 27 17.17 30.83 -26.20
CA PRO A 27 18.19 31.20 -27.17
C PRO A 27 17.56 31.74 -28.45
N LYS A 28 18.22 32.71 -29.06
CA LYS A 28 17.85 33.33 -30.34
C LYS A 28 18.98 33.16 -31.36
N GLU A 29 18.62 33.32 -32.63
CA GLU A 29 19.57 33.27 -33.75
C GLU A 29 20.59 34.42 -33.65
N SER A 30 20.20 35.52 -32.99
CA SER A 30 21.06 36.66 -32.64
C SER A 30 22.20 36.34 -31.67
N ASP A 31 22.07 35.28 -30.87
CA ASP A 31 22.95 35.01 -29.72
C ASP A 31 24.16 34.14 -30.14
N MET A 32 24.07 33.56 -31.34
CA MET A 32 25.14 32.83 -32.02
C MET A 32 25.65 33.62 -33.23
N CYS A 33 26.81 33.26 -33.77
CA CYS A 33 27.19 33.64 -35.13
C CYS A 33 27.95 32.52 -35.83
N LEU A 34 27.86 32.52 -37.15
CA LEU A 34 28.82 31.84 -38.01
C LEU A 34 30.09 32.70 -38.08
N ILE A 35 31.25 32.11 -37.80
CA ILE A 35 32.56 32.67 -38.10
C ILE A 35 33.30 31.76 -39.09
N THR A 36 34.44 32.20 -39.60
CA THR A 36 35.33 31.37 -40.41
C THR A 36 36.74 31.42 -39.84
N GLY A 37 37.11 30.35 -39.14
CA GLY A 37 38.48 30.11 -38.70
C GLY A 37 39.29 29.43 -39.80
N THR A 38 40.47 28.93 -39.43
CA THR A 38 41.28 28.04 -40.27
C THR A 38 41.75 26.84 -39.47
N ILE A 39 41.95 25.72 -40.15
CA ILE A 39 42.40 24.46 -39.54
C ILE A 39 43.42 23.76 -40.44
N LYS A 40 44.38 23.06 -39.83
CA LYS A 40 45.33 22.20 -40.54
C LYS A 40 44.70 20.84 -40.81
N LEU A 41 44.81 20.32 -42.02
CA LEU A 41 44.35 18.97 -42.36
C LEU A 41 45.37 17.86 -42.00
N LYS A 42 45.94 17.96 -40.80
CA LYS A 42 46.85 16.99 -40.18
C LYS A 42 46.77 17.13 -38.65
N VAL A 43 46.85 16.03 -37.90
CA VAL A 43 46.92 16.07 -36.43
C VAL A 43 48.28 16.60 -35.93
N PRO A 44 48.35 17.18 -34.71
CA PRO A 44 49.63 17.51 -34.08
C PRO A 44 50.50 16.27 -33.87
N GLU A 45 51.82 16.39 -34.10
CA GLU A 45 52.71 15.25 -33.94
C GLU A 45 52.72 14.75 -32.49
N LYS A 46 52.55 13.42 -32.33
CA LYS A 46 52.51 12.70 -31.05
C LYS A 46 51.28 12.99 -30.16
N SER A 47 50.24 13.65 -30.67
CA SER A 47 48.95 13.68 -29.96
C SER A 47 48.15 12.39 -30.19
N LYS A 48 47.15 12.13 -29.34
CA LYS A 48 46.14 11.05 -29.49
C LYS A 48 44.82 11.62 -30.01
N GLU A 49 44.89 12.64 -30.85
CA GLU A 49 43.70 13.31 -31.39
C GLU A 49 43.32 12.72 -32.75
N VAL A 50 42.06 12.91 -33.09
CA VAL A 50 41.44 12.51 -34.36
C VAL A 50 40.97 13.80 -35.03
N LEU A 51 41.50 14.08 -36.22
CA LEU A 51 40.95 15.13 -37.08
C LEU A 51 39.80 14.52 -37.88
N VAL A 52 38.62 15.11 -37.79
CA VAL A 52 37.43 14.64 -38.49
C VAL A 52 36.80 15.75 -39.34
N ARG A 53 36.14 15.35 -40.43
CA ARG A 53 35.17 16.17 -41.17
C ARG A 53 33.79 15.86 -40.66
N ASN A 54 33.08 16.85 -40.12
CA ASN A 54 31.73 16.65 -39.60
C ASN A 54 30.75 16.50 -40.78
N LEU A 55 29.87 15.50 -40.71
CA LEU A 55 28.86 15.18 -41.72
C LEU A 55 27.44 15.51 -41.21
N TYR A 56 27.18 15.25 -39.93
CA TYR A 56 25.95 15.59 -39.22
C TYR A 56 26.29 16.16 -37.83
N LEU A 57 25.46 17.09 -37.35
CA LEU A 57 25.59 17.73 -36.04
C LEU A 57 24.23 17.69 -35.33
N SER A 58 24.23 17.27 -34.07
CA SER A 58 23.06 17.18 -33.21
C SER A 58 22.79 18.50 -32.48
N ALA A 59 21.50 18.82 -32.35
CA ALA A 59 20.98 19.92 -31.55
C ALA A 59 20.25 19.35 -30.31
N ASP A 60 20.99 19.18 -29.20
CA ASP A 60 20.48 18.56 -27.98
C ASP A 60 19.90 19.60 -26.99
N PRO A 61 18.77 19.33 -26.30
CA PRO A 61 18.24 20.23 -25.26
C PRO A 61 19.23 20.55 -24.13
N ALA A 62 20.16 19.62 -23.83
CA ALA A 62 21.22 19.80 -22.84
C ALA A 62 22.17 20.97 -23.17
N MET A 63 22.26 21.38 -24.45
CA MET A 63 23.03 22.56 -24.85
C MET A 63 22.52 23.85 -24.18
N ARG A 64 21.24 23.93 -23.78
CA ARG A 64 20.71 25.12 -23.08
C ARG A 64 21.35 25.36 -21.72
N ALA A 65 21.66 24.28 -20.98
CA ALA A 65 22.35 24.37 -19.70
C ALA A 65 23.80 24.84 -19.89
N ARG A 66 24.47 24.38 -20.96
CA ARG A 66 25.83 24.81 -21.33
C ARG A 66 25.88 26.26 -21.84
N MET A 67 24.77 26.81 -22.35
CA MET A 67 24.68 28.24 -22.72
C MET A 67 24.58 29.19 -21.51
N LEU A 68 24.41 28.70 -20.28
CA LEU A 68 24.49 29.50 -19.05
C LEU A 68 25.94 29.62 -18.59
N LYS A 69 26.30 30.74 -17.94
CA LYS A 69 27.66 30.96 -17.40
C LYS A 69 28.05 29.96 -16.31
N SER A 70 27.07 29.53 -15.51
CA SER A 70 27.23 28.48 -14.50
C SER A 70 25.87 27.90 -14.13
N LEU A 71 25.76 26.57 -14.05
CA LEU A 71 24.61 25.87 -13.46
C LEU A 71 25.15 24.97 -12.36
N GLU A 72 24.71 25.19 -11.12
CA GLU A 72 25.21 24.48 -9.95
C GLU A 72 24.88 22.98 -10.03
N GLY A 73 25.88 22.13 -9.80
CA GLY A 73 25.76 20.67 -9.95
C GLY A 73 25.70 20.14 -11.40
N SER A 74 25.93 20.96 -12.43
CA SER A 74 25.98 20.50 -13.82
C SER A 74 27.07 19.44 -14.05
N TYR A 75 26.73 18.36 -14.76
CA TYR A 75 27.69 17.33 -15.19
C TYR A 75 28.49 17.73 -16.45
N ALA A 76 28.15 18.84 -17.10
CA ALA A 76 28.81 19.34 -18.31
C ALA A 76 29.24 20.80 -18.15
N SER A 77 30.39 21.14 -18.72
CA SER A 77 30.93 22.51 -18.73
C SER A 77 30.07 23.46 -19.57
N ALA A 78 30.04 24.73 -19.17
CA ALA A 78 29.50 25.80 -19.99
C ALA A 78 30.26 25.91 -21.34
N PHE A 79 29.59 26.43 -22.36
CA PHE A 79 30.26 26.86 -23.60
C PHE A 79 31.04 28.14 -23.33
N GLU A 80 32.28 28.19 -23.81
CA GLU A 80 33.10 29.40 -23.80
C GLU A 80 32.71 30.30 -24.98
N PRO A 81 32.27 31.55 -24.75
CA PRO A 81 31.91 32.45 -25.84
C PRO A 81 33.08 32.71 -26.80
N GLY A 82 32.80 32.74 -28.10
CA GLY A 82 33.78 32.85 -29.17
C GLY A 82 34.40 31.52 -29.63
N LEU A 83 34.23 30.41 -28.88
CA LEU A 83 34.62 29.07 -29.34
C LEU A 83 33.44 28.33 -30.01
N PRO A 84 33.72 27.31 -30.87
CA PRO A 84 32.68 26.47 -31.47
C PRO A 84 31.79 25.81 -30.41
N LEU A 85 30.47 25.81 -30.64
CA LEU A 85 29.56 25.00 -29.84
C LEU A 85 29.95 23.52 -29.92
N GLN A 86 29.69 22.76 -28.87
CA GLN A 86 29.94 21.31 -28.83
C GLN A 86 28.64 20.54 -28.63
N GLY A 87 28.40 19.54 -29.47
CA GLY A 87 27.25 18.63 -29.41
C GLY A 87 27.65 17.25 -29.90
N TYR A 88 26.70 16.32 -30.01
CA TYR A 88 26.99 15.08 -30.74
C TYR A 88 27.11 15.35 -32.23
N GLY A 89 27.96 14.59 -32.91
CA GLY A 89 28.11 14.65 -34.36
C GLY A 89 28.51 13.31 -34.93
N VAL A 90 28.27 13.15 -36.23
CA VAL A 90 28.74 12.02 -37.04
C VAL A 90 29.72 12.57 -38.06
N ALA A 91 30.88 11.95 -38.17
CA ALA A 91 32.02 12.51 -38.86
C ALA A 91 32.87 11.44 -39.56
N GLU A 92 33.70 11.85 -40.50
CA GLU A 92 34.69 11.01 -41.20
C GLU A 92 36.10 11.38 -40.73
N VAL A 93 36.90 10.40 -40.32
CA VAL A 93 38.29 10.61 -39.92
C VAL A 93 39.14 11.01 -41.13
N LEU A 94 39.77 12.18 -41.07
CA LEU A 94 40.69 12.69 -42.09
C LEU A 94 42.15 12.35 -41.80
N ASP A 95 42.52 12.34 -40.51
CA ASP A 95 43.85 12.01 -39.99
C ASP A 95 43.74 11.64 -38.49
N SER A 96 44.66 10.86 -37.95
CA SER A 96 44.65 10.49 -36.53
C SER A 96 46.02 10.13 -35.96
N GLY A 97 46.25 10.51 -34.71
CA GLY A 97 47.39 10.07 -33.90
C GLY A 97 47.08 8.90 -32.95
N ASP A 98 45.85 8.40 -32.94
CA ASP A 98 45.42 7.27 -32.11
C ASP A 98 45.19 6.01 -32.96
N PRO A 99 45.93 4.90 -32.75
CA PRO A 99 45.89 3.73 -33.64
C PRO A 99 44.53 3.04 -33.76
N ASP A 100 43.60 3.28 -32.83
CA ASP A 100 42.23 2.74 -32.90
C ASP A 100 41.39 3.40 -34.01
N PHE A 101 41.83 4.52 -34.59
CA PHE A 101 41.15 5.26 -35.66
C PHE A 101 42.05 5.45 -36.88
N LYS A 102 41.52 5.23 -38.09
CA LYS A 102 42.23 5.45 -39.35
C LYS A 102 41.43 6.36 -40.28
N LYS A 103 42.13 7.01 -41.22
CA LYS A 103 41.51 7.82 -42.27
C LYS A 103 40.44 7.03 -43.03
N GLY A 104 39.27 7.65 -43.21
CA GLY A 104 38.09 7.05 -43.83
C GLY A 104 37.22 6.20 -42.90
N ASP A 105 37.58 6.03 -41.62
CA ASP A 105 36.62 5.52 -40.64
C ASP A 105 35.48 6.54 -40.44
N LEU A 106 34.25 6.04 -40.35
CA LEU A 106 33.11 6.81 -39.89
C LEU A 106 32.99 6.69 -38.37
N VAL A 107 32.73 7.81 -37.69
CA VAL A 107 32.68 7.91 -36.22
C VAL A 107 31.48 8.73 -35.77
N TRP A 108 31.02 8.49 -34.55
CA TRP A 108 30.10 9.36 -33.82
C TRP A 108 30.62 9.63 -32.41
N GLY A 109 30.31 10.80 -31.87
CA GLY A 109 30.82 11.25 -30.57
C GLY A 109 30.56 12.74 -30.36
N ILE A 110 31.23 13.37 -29.41
CA ILE A 110 31.14 14.83 -29.22
C ILE A 110 32.06 15.53 -30.23
N THR A 111 31.48 16.37 -31.09
CA THR A 111 32.20 17.18 -32.10
C THR A 111 31.99 18.67 -31.85
N GLY A 112 32.79 19.52 -32.52
CA GLY A 112 32.47 20.93 -32.66
C GLY A 112 31.37 21.15 -33.70
N TRP A 113 30.64 22.26 -33.57
CA TRP A 113 29.70 22.78 -34.58
C TRP A 113 30.47 23.55 -35.66
N GLU A 114 31.20 22.81 -36.46
CA GLU A 114 32.16 23.31 -37.45
C GLU A 114 32.33 22.30 -38.61
N GLU A 115 32.94 22.71 -39.73
CA GLU A 115 33.15 21.82 -40.88
C GLU A 115 34.18 20.71 -40.58
N TYR A 116 35.19 21.02 -39.76
CA TYR A 116 36.24 20.09 -39.33
C TYR A 116 36.57 20.27 -37.85
N SER A 117 36.65 19.19 -37.09
CA SER A 117 36.99 19.20 -35.66
C SER A 117 38.25 18.39 -35.37
N LEU A 118 39.07 18.87 -34.44
CA LEU A 118 40.15 18.11 -33.82
C LEU A 118 39.67 17.62 -32.44
N ILE A 119 39.54 16.31 -32.27
CA ILE A 119 38.82 15.70 -31.13
C ILE A 119 39.74 14.72 -30.41
N LYS A 120 39.63 14.63 -29.08
CA LYS A 120 40.24 13.54 -28.30
C LYS A 120 39.44 12.25 -28.47
N THR A 121 40.09 11.09 -28.38
CA THR A 121 39.42 9.78 -28.54
C THR A 121 38.46 9.41 -27.39
N GLU A 122 38.53 10.11 -26.26
CA GLU A 122 37.65 9.95 -25.10
C GLU A 122 36.18 10.26 -25.45
N GLY A 123 35.36 9.21 -25.65
CA GLY A 123 33.94 9.34 -26.02
C GLY A 123 33.66 9.39 -27.53
N LEU A 124 34.65 9.05 -28.36
CA LEU A 124 34.48 8.84 -29.80
C LEU A 124 34.28 7.35 -30.11
N PHE A 125 33.28 7.01 -30.92
CA PHE A 125 32.91 5.63 -31.24
C PHE A 125 32.91 5.39 -32.75
N LYS A 126 33.47 4.26 -33.19
CA LYS A 126 33.50 3.88 -34.61
C LYS A 126 32.15 3.30 -35.07
N ILE A 127 31.61 3.83 -36.15
CA ILE A 127 30.38 3.33 -36.78
C ILE A 127 30.69 2.03 -37.53
N GLN A 128 30.13 0.91 -37.05
CA GLN A 128 30.28 -0.41 -37.69
C GLN A 128 29.08 -0.78 -38.57
N HIS A 129 27.94 -0.12 -38.41
CA HIS A 129 26.70 -0.40 -39.14
C HIS A 129 26.34 0.76 -40.06
N THR A 130 26.98 0.78 -41.24
CA THR A 130 26.69 1.74 -42.32
C THR A 130 25.54 1.30 -43.22
N ASP A 131 24.85 0.21 -42.85
CA ASP A 131 23.64 -0.30 -43.51
C ASP A 131 22.34 0.42 -43.06
N VAL A 132 22.47 1.37 -42.13
CA VAL A 132 21.43 2.32 -41.71
C VAL A 132 21.89 3.77 -41.97
N PRO A 133 20.97 4.75 -42.10
CA PRO A 133 21.34 6.15 -42.37
C PRO A 133 22.26 6.73 -41.30
N LEU A 134 23.31 7.43 -41.71
CA LEU A 134 24.32 7.98 -40.78
C LEU A 134 23.75 9.02 -39.80
N SER A 135 22.69 9.75 -40.19
CA SER A 135 21.96 10.66 -39.29
C SER A 135 21.34 9.96 -38.07
N TYR A 136 21.11 8.64 -38.13
CA TYR A 136 20.57 7.88 -37.00
C TYR A 136 21.56 7.85 -35.82
N TYR A 137 22.87 8.00 -36.07
CA TYR A 137 23.90 8.16 -35.04
C TYR A 137 24.00 9.57 -34.43
N THR A 138 23.20 10.53 -34.91
CA THR A 138 22.83 11.77 -34.18
C THR A 138 21.40 11.71 -33.60
N GLY A 139 20.70 10.58 -33.76
CA GLY A 139 19.28 10.42 -33.45
C GLY A 139 18.99 9.14 -32.64
N ILE A 140 18.25 8.22 -33.26
CA ILE A 140 17.77 6.95 -32.68
C ILE A 140 18.88 6.00 -32.14
N LEU A 141 20.11 6.11 -32.64
CA LEU A 141 21.26 5.34 -32.16
C LEU A 141 22.16 6.14 -31.19
N ALA A 142 21.71 7.32 -30.75
CA ALA A 142 22.41 8.23 -29.83
C ALA A 142 21.44 8.88 -28.82
N SER A 143 21.56 10.18 -28.54
CA SER A 143 20.76 10.92 -27.54
C SER A 143 19.39 11.41 -28.01
N GLY A 144 19.05 11.22 -29.29
CA GLY A 144 17.93 11.92 -29.93
C GLY A 144 16.54 11.36 -29.60
N ALA A 145 15.53 12.24 -29.65
CA ALA A 145 14.11 11.92 -29.74
C ALA A 145 13.53 10.94 -28.68
N VAL A 146 14.13 10.87 -27.48
CA VAL A 146 13.85 9.89 -26.41
C VAL A 146 12.37 9.52 -26.24
N GLY A 147 11.45 10.50 -26.20
CA GLY A 147 10.02 10.26 -25.99
C GLY A 147 9.34 9.36 -27.04
N GLN A 148 9.70 9.47 -28.33
CA GLN A 148 9.11 8.63 -29.38
C GLN A 148 9.73 7.22 -29.42
N LEU A 149 10.92 7.05 -28.85
CA LEU A 149 11.60 5.76 -28.72
C LEU A 149 11.08 4.99 -27.51
N VAL A 150 10.97 5.65 -26.34
CA VAL A 150 10.40 5.04 -25.12
C VAL A 150 8.99 4.53 -25.36
N GLY A 151 8.15 5.29 -26.07
CA GLY A 151 6.81 4.83 -26.44
C GLY A 151 6.82 3.60 -27.36
N GLN A 152 7.68 3.58 -28.38
CA GLN A 152 7.82 2.41 -29.26
C GLN A 152 8.39 1.18 -28.52
N PHE A 153 9.31 1.35 -27.58
CA PHE A 153 9.76 0.25 -26.70
C PHE A 153 8.65 -0.26 -25.78
N ALA A 154 7.82 0.63 -25.24
CA ALA A 154 6.67 0.24 -24.44
C ALA A 154 5.64 -0.52 -25.29
N LYS A 155 5.33 -0.07 -26.52
CA LYS A 155 4.48 -0.81 -27.47
C LYS A 155 5.04 -2.21 -27.79
N LEU A 156 6.34 -2.30 -28.09
CA LEU A 156 7.04 -3.57 -28.34
C LEU A 156 7.11 -4.49 -27.10
N SER A 157 6.95 -3.93 -25.90
CA SER A 157 6.85 -4.66 -24.63
C SER A 157 5.40 -5.06 -24.27
N GLY A 158 4.43 -4.80 -25.15
CA GLY A 158 3.02 -5.11 -24.93
C GLY A 158 2.24 -4.06 -24.12
N CYS A 159 2.82 -2.89 -23.85
CA CYS A 159 2.12 -1.83 -23.11
C CYS A 159 1.05 -1.13 -23.97
N TYR A 160 0.03 -0.60 -23.27
CA TYR A 160 -0.77 0.52 -23.74
C TYR A 160 0.02 1.82 -23.52
N VAL A 161 0.07 2.70 -24.51
CA VAL A 161 0.96 3.86 -24.55
C VAL A 161 0.22 5.10 -25.07
N VAL A 162 0.20 6.15 -24.24
CA VAL A 162 -0.37 7.45 -24.56
C VAL A 162 0.74 8.49 -24.71
N GLY A 163 0.74 9.26 -25.79
CA GLY A 163 1.74 10.31 -26.05
C GLY A 163 1.20 11.72 -25.84
N SER A 164 1.83 12.53 -24.99
CA SER A 164 1.56 13.97 -24.94
C SER A 164 2.50 14.72 -25.89
N ALA A 165 1.97 15.55 -26.79
CA ALA A 165 2.78 16.44 -27.63
C ALA A 165 2.28 17.88 -27.58
N GLY A 166 3.09 18.82 -28.05
CA GLY A 166 2.71 20.24 -28.14
C GLY A 166 2.01 20.61 -29.45
N SER A 167 1.40 19.64 -30.16
CA SER A 167 0.90 19.79 -31.53
C SER A 167 -0.03 18.63 -31.98
N GLN A 168 -1.00 18.90 -32.87
CA GLN A 168 -1.82 17.86 -33.53
C GLN A 168 -0.97 17.01 -34.44
N GLU A 169 -0.16 17.65 -35.27
CA GLU A 169 0.64 16.97 -36.27
C GLU A 169 1.67 16.03 -35.60
N LYS A 170 2.12 16.40 -34.39
CA LYS A 170 2.90 15.48 -33.53
C LYS A 170 2.03 14.38 -32.89
N VAL A 171 0.78 14.64 -32.50
CA VAL A 171 -0.20 13.62 -32.05
C VAL A 171 -0.53 12.61 -33.16
N ASP A 172 -0.76 13.10 -34.38
CA ASP A 172 -1.06 12.31 -35.56
C ASP A 172 0.17 11.48 -35.97
N LEU A 173 1.39 12.00 -35.83
CA LEU A 173 2.62 11.22 -35.96
C LEU A 173 2.72 10.13 -34.87
N LEU A 174 2.42 10.44 -33.61
CA LEU A 174 2.43 9.47 -32.50
C LEU A 174 1.49 8.30 -32.78
N LYS A 175 0.22 8.56 -33.13
CA LYS A 175 -0.77 7.51 -33.44
C LYS A 175 -0.47 6.83 -34.77
N ASN A 176 -0.43 7.59 -35.86
CA ASN A 176 -0.47 7.05 -37.23
C ASN A 176 0.89 6.57 -37.77
N LYS A 177 2.00 6.95 -37.13
CA LYS A 177 3.37 6.61 -37.60
C LYS A 177 4.27 5.95 -36.55
N PHE A 178 4.07 6.24 -35.26
CA PHE A 178 4.85 5.62 -34.17
C PHE A 178 4.07 4.56 -33.37
N GLY A 179 2.83 4.25 -33.75
CA GLY A 179 2.05 3.13 -33.20
C GLY A 179 1.58 3.31 -31.75
N PHE A 180 1.53 4.55 -31.25
CA PHE A 180 0.93 4.86 -29.94
C PHE A 180 -0.58 4.62 -30.01
N ASP A 181 -1.16 4.03 -28.96
CA ASP A 181 -2.59 3.75 -28.92
C ASP A 181 -3.40 5.05 -28.90
N GLU A 182 -2.94 6.04 -28.12
CA GLU A 182 -3.54 7.36 -28.02
C GLU A 182 -2.49 8.48 -27.93
N ALA A 183 -2.88 9.71 -28.28
CA ALA A 183 -2.05 10.89 -28.07
C ALA A 183 -2.87 12.18 -28.02
N PHE A 184 -2.39 13.19 -27.29
CA PHE A 184 -3.10 14.47 -27.08
C PHE A 184 -2.19 15.70 -27.10
N ASN A 185 -2.78 16.87 -27.39
CA ASN A 185 -2.08 18.15 -27.38
C ASN A 185 -2.16 18.85 -26.01
N TYR A 186 -1.09 18.81 -25.23
CA TYR A 186 -1.06 19.45 -23.91
C TYR A 186 -1.17 20.98 -23.93
N LYS A 187 -1.04 21.63 -25.10
CA LYS A 187 -1.21 23.09 -25.25
C LYS A 187 -2.66 23.55 -25.44
N GLU A 188 -3.60 22.61 -25.64
CA GLU A 188 -5.03 22.92 -25.83
C GLU A 188 -5.91 22.41 -24.70
N GLU A 189 -5.55 21.29 -24.07
CA GLU A 189 -6.29 20.76 -22.93
C GLU A 189 -6.30 21.83 -21.80
N PRO A 190 -7.46 22.39 -21.43
CA PRO A 190 -7.53 23.45 -20.43
C PRO A 190 -7.23 22.92 -19.02
N ASP A 191 -7.44 21.61 -18.81
CA ASP A 191 -7.02 20.87 -17.64
C ASP A 191 -6.24 19.60 -18.05
N LEU A 192 -4.97 19.55 -17.69
CA LEU A 192 -4.11 18.39 -17.92
C LEU A 192 -4.48 17.20 -17.03
N VAL A 193 -5.10 17.43 -15.87
CA VAL A 193 -5.53 16.35 -14.95
C VAL A 193 -6.69 15.58 -15.56
N ALA A 194 -7.75 16.27 -15.99
CA ALA A 194 -8.87 15.67 -16.72
C ALA A 194 -8.45 15.07 -18.07
N ALA A 195 -7.51 15.70 -18.79
CA ALA A 195 -6.97 15.12 -20.03
C ALA A 195 -6.27 13.78 -19.78
N LEU A 196 -5.33 13.73 -18.83
CA LEU A 196 -4.61 12.49 -18.50
C LEU A 196 -5.57 11.39 -18.03
N LYS A 197 -6.57 11.71 -17.20
CA LYS A 197 -7.58 10.72 -16.78
C LYS A 197 -8.49 10.24 -17.91
N ARG A 198 -8.67 11.02 -18.98
CA ARG A 198 -9.43 10.61 -20.17
C ARG A 198 -8.74 9.47 -20.95
N TYR A 199 -7.40 9.50 -21.01
CA TYR A 199 -6.60 8.48 -21.70
C TYR A 199 -6.10 7.37 -20.76
N PHE A 200 -5.99 7.65 -19.46
CA PHE A 200 -5.68 6.69 -18.40
C PHE A 200 -6.80 6.71 -17.32
N PRO A 201 -8.00 6.17 -17.59
CA PRO A 201 -9.09 6.16 -16.59
C PRO A 201 -8.67 5.47 -15.29
N GLU A 202 -7.90 4.40 -15.46
CA GLU A 202 -7.25 3.56 -14.45
C GLU A 202 -6.04 4.20 -13.74
N GLY A 203 -5.53 5.32 -14.25
CA GLY A 203 -4.26 5.93 -13.86
C GLY A 203 -3.01 5.32 -14.53
N ILE A 204 -1.85 5.92 -14.25
CA ILE A 204 -0.58 5.71 -14.99
C ILE A 204 0.39 4.82 -14.18
N ASP A 205 0.78 3.66 -14.71
CA ASP A 205 1.75 2.74 -14.08
C ASP A 205 3.22 3.17 -14.22
N ILE A 206 3.58 3.69 -15.40
CA ILE A 206 4.93 4.13 -15.76
C ILE A 206 4.82 5.48 -16.45
N TYR A 207 5.58 6.46 -15.98
CA TYR A 207 5.77 7.74 -16.65
C TYR A 207 7.27 8.00 -16.84
N PHE A 208 7.62 8.65 -17.95
CA PHE A 208 8.99 8.90 -18.35
C PHE A 208 9.18 10.41 -18.51
N GLU A 209 9.81 11.04 -17.53
CA GLU A 209 9.86 12.49 -17.39
C GLU A 209 11.11 13.09 -18.06
N ASN A 210 10.85 14.08 -18.92
CA ASN A 210 11.83 14.85 -19.68
C ASN A 210 11.45 16.35 -19.78
N VAL A 211 10.19 16.71 -19.50
CA VAL A 211 9.60 18.04 -19.65
C VAL A 211 9.49 18.75 -18.30
N GLY A 212 8.83 18.14 -17.31
CA GLY A 212 8.58 18.71 -15.99
C GLY A 212 7.44 19.74 -15.93
N GLY A 213 7.39 20.48 -14.80
CA GLY A 213 6.42 21.54 -14.56
C GLY A 213 4.98 21.03 -14.47
N LYS A 214 4.03 21.75 -15.07
CA LYS A 214 2.59 21.43 -14.98
C LYS A 214 2.20 20.03 -15.49
N MET A 215 2.98 19.44 -16.41
CA MET A 215 2.75 18.05 -16.82
C MET A 215 3.07 17.09 -15.67
N LEU A 216 4.25 17.20 -15.05
CA LEU A 216 4.62 16.41 -13.86
C LEU A 216 3.60 16.58 -12.72
N ASP A 217 3.20 17.82 -12.45
CA ASP A 217 2.25 18.16 -11.38
C ASP A 217 0.87 17.51 -11.61
N ALA A 218 0.42 17.41 -12.88
CA ALA A 218 -0.82 16.73 -13.27
C ALA A 218 -0.67 15.19 -13.38
N VAL A 219 0.50 14.70 -13.76
CA VAL A 219 0.80 13.25 -13.81
C VAL A 219 0.87 12.66 -12.41
N LEU A 220 1.44 13.36 -11.42
CA LEU A 220 1.41 12.92 -10.02
C LEU A 220 -0.03 12.66 -9.53
N LEU A 221 -0.97 13.55 -9.89
CA LEU A 221 -2.41 13.37 -9.63
C LEU A 221 -3.04 12.20 -10.41
N ASN A 222 -2.42 11.71 -11.48
CA ASN A 222 -2.89 10.59 -12.31
C ASN A 222 -2.08 9.27 -12.23
N MET A 223 -0.95 9.21 -11.52
CA MET A 223 -0.24 7.93 -11.29
C MET A 223 -1.15 6.89 -10.62
N ARG A 224 -0.93 5.60 -10.93
CA ARG A 224 -1.42 4.46 -10.14
C ARG A 224 -0.65 4.33 -8.83
N VAL A 225 -1.16 3.51 -7.91
CA VAL A 225 -0.44 3.13 -6.69
C VAL A 225 0.76 2.26 -7.07
N GLN A 226 1.92 2.50 -6.44
CA GLN A 226 3.24 1.97 -6.86
C GLN A 226 3.72 2.41 -8.26
N GLY A 227 3.12 3.49 -8.81
CA GLY A 227 3.54 4.07 -10.07
C GLY A 227 5.03 4.47 -10.09
N ARG A 228 5.68 4.34 -11.24
CA ARG A 228 7.12 4.60 -11.41
C ARG A 228 7.36 5.77 -12.33
N ILE A 229 8.20 6.72 -11.90
CA ILE A 229 8.66 7.85 -12.70
C ILE A 229 10.17 7.76 -12.89
N ALA A 230 10.60 7.48 -14.11
CA ALA A 230 12.00 7.59 -14.52
C ALA A 230 12.24 9.02 -15.04
N VAL A 231 13.24 9.73 -14.51
CA VAL A 231 13.51 11.12 -14.86
C VAL A 231 14.84 11.23 -15.61
N CYS A 232 14.80 11.62 -16.89
CA CYS A 232 15.99 11.90 -17.70
C CYS A 232 16.20 13.39 -18.00
N GLY A 233 15.18 14.24 -17.80
CA GLY A 233 15.28 15.68 -18.04
C GLY A 233 14.15 16.51 -17.44
N MET A 234 14.36 17.83 -17.39
CA MET A 234 13.36 18.83 -16.94
C MET A 234 13.41 20.06 -17.85
N ILE A 235 13.04 19.91 -19.14
CA ILE A 235 13.12 21.00 -20.14
C ILE A 235 12.39 22.28 -19.70
N SER A 236 11.29 22.19 -18.94
CA SER A 236 10.56 23.34 -18.40
C SER A 236 11.29 24.09 -17.27
N GLN A 237 12.37 23.51 -16.71
CA GLN A 237 13.23 24.16 -15.73
C GLN A 237 14.46 24.78 -16.41
N TYR A 238 15.06 24.12 -17.42
CA TYR A 238 16.20 24.69 -18.18
C TYR A 238 15.85 25.94 -19.00
N ASN A 239 14.60 26.04 -19.46
CA ASN A 239 14.16 27.10 -20.37
C ASN A 239 13.63 28.38 -19.68
N ARG A 240 13.69 28.47 -18.34
CA ARG A 240 13.13 29.60 -17.58
C ARG A 240 14.16 30.67 -17.19
N ILE A 241 13.63 31.85 -16.87
CA ILE A 241 14.34 32.95 -16.23
C ILE A 241 13.87 33.01 -14.77
N GLY A 242 14.80 32.99 -13.81
CA GLY A 242 14.47 32.98 -12.39
C GLY A 242 14.15 31.57 -11.85
N GLN A 243 13.51 31.53 -10.68
CA GLN A 243 13.17 30.28 -9.99
C GLN A 243 12.22 29.41 -10.84
N PRO A 244 12.40 28.07 -10.87
CA PRO A 244 11.47 27.16 -11.53
C PRO A 244 10.01 27.35 -11.07
N GLU A 245 9.05 26.88 -11.87
CA GLU A 245 7.72 26.59 -11.31
C GLU A 245 7.86 25.30 -10.51
N GLY A 246 7.75 25.42 -9.17
CA GLY A 246 7.84 24.29 -8.27
C GLY A 246 6.71 23.29 -8.48
N ILE A 247 6.95 22.04 -8.11
CA ILE A 247 5.93 20.98 -8.16
C ILE A 247 5.20 20.96 -6.82
N HIS A 248 3.88 21.06 -6.85
CA HIS A 248 3.02 21.25 -5.67
C HIS A 248 2.41 19.92 -5.21
N ASN A 249 2.08 19.03 -6.14
CA ASN A 249 1.36 17.78 -5.90
C ASN A 249 2.26 16.63 -5.43
N LEU A 250 3.45 16.93 -4.88
CA LEU A 250 4.39 15.93 -4.35
C LEU A 250 3.82 15.09 -3.21
N ILE A 251 2.74 15.56 -2.56
CA ILE A 251 1.92 14.77 -1.62
C ILE A 251 1.48 13.41 -2.23
N SER A 252 1.25 13.38 -3.54
CA SER A 252 0.87 12.17 -4.29
C SER A 252 1.92 11.06 -4.22
N ILE A 253 3.20 11.41 -4.02
CA ILE A 253 4.31 10.46 -3.87
C ILE A 253 4.07 9.56 -2.66
N ILE A 254 3.55 10.12 -1.56
CA ILE A 254 3.22 9.39 -0.34
C ILE A 254 1.92 8.61 -0.53
N LEU A 255 0.84 9.31 -0.90
CA LEU A 255 -0.51 8.72 -1.02
C LEU A 255 -0.54 7.52 -1.97
N LYS A 256 0.21 7.59 -3.08
CA LYS A 256 0.27 6.55 -4.11
C LYS A 256 1.56 5.73 -4.08
N ARG A 257 2.47 5.96 -3.12
CA ARG A 257 3.76 5.26 -3.02
C ARG A 257 4.55 5.30 -4.34
N VAL A 258 4.62 6.47 -4.97
CA VAL A 258 5.32 6.65 -6.25
C VAL A 258 6.83 6.58 -6.03
N ARG A 259 7.55 5.85 -6.88
CA ARG A 259 9.01 5.91 -6.95
C ARG A 259 9.43 6.91 -8.01
N ILE A 260 10.27 7.88 -7.63
CA ILE A 260 10.91 8.82 -8.57
C ILE A 260 12.42 8.59 -8.53
N GLU A 261 13.00 8.34 -9.70
CA GLU A 261 14.41 7.98 -9.85
C GLU A 261 15.02 8.75 -11.03
N GLY A 262 16.00 9.62 -10.72
CA GLY A 262 16.74 10.39 -11.72
C GLY A 262 18.00 9.66 -12.16
N PHE A 263 18.23 9.60 -13.48
CA PHE A 263 19.38 8.90 -14.07
C PHE A 263 20.03 9.74 -15.18
N LEU A 264 21.31 9.47 -15.46
CA LEU A 264 22.00 10.00 -16.64
C LEU A 264 22.46 8.85 -17.54
N VAL A 265 22.24 9.00 -18.85
CA VAL A 265 22.54 7.94 -19.84
C VAL A 265 24.01 7.51 -19.82
N PHE A 266 24.92 8.41 -19.49
CA PHE A 266 26.37 8.17 -19.34
C PHE A 266 26.68 7.04 -18.34
N ASP A 267 25.92 6.93 -17.25
CA ASP A 267 26.09 5.91 -16.22
C ASP A 267 25.82 4.49 -16.77
N HIS A 268 25.09 4.42 -17.88
CA HIS A 268 24.61 3.20 -18.52
C HIS A 268 25.26 2.92 -19.89
N TYR A 269 26.31 3.66 -20.29
CA TYR A 269 27.01 3.46 -21.57
C TYR A 269 27.57 2.03 -21.75
N HIS A 270 27.84 1.31 -20.65
CA HIS A 270 28.20 -0.11 -20.69
C HIS A 270 27.11 -1.03 -21.28
N LEU A 271 25.85 -0.56 -21.39
CA LEU A 271 24.75 -1.28 -22.03
C LEU A 271 24.63 -0.99 -23.54
N TYR A 272 25.38 -0.02 -24.08
CA TYR A 272 25.23 0.43 -25.48
C TYR A 272 25.44 -0.68 -26.53
N PRO A 273 26.40 -1.63 -26.39
CA PRO A 273 26.50 -2.76 -27.34
C PRO A 273 25.24 -3.62 -27.38
N LYS A 274 24.68 -3.93 -26.20
CA LYS A 274 23.43 -4.69 -26.05
C LYS A 274 22.21 -3.91 -26.59
N TYR A 275 22.22 -2.59 -26.48
CA TYR A 275 21.22 -1.73 -27.14
C TYR A 275 21.31 -1.87 -28.67
N LEU A 276 22.50 -1.82 -29.25
CA LEU A 276 22.70 -2.01 -30.71
C LEU A 276 22.24 -3.39 -31.19
N GLU A 277 22.58 -4.46 -30.47
CA GLU A 277 22.11 -5.83 -30.74
C GLU A 277 20.57 -5.93 -30.74
N MET A 278 19.90 -5.24 -29.81
CA MET A 278 18.45 -5.23 -29.67
C MET A 278 17.75 -4.36 -30.74
N ILE A 279 18.33 -3.21 -31.10
CA ILE A 279 17.66 -2.17 -31.89
C ILE A 279 17.80 -2.37 -33.40
N LEU A 280 18.98 -2.80 -33.86
CA LEU A 280 19.30 -2.81 -35.30
C LEU A 280 18.46 -3.82 -36.09
N PRO A 281 18.11 -5.02 -35.59
CA PRO A 281 17.15 -5.91 -36.28
C PRO A 281 15.79 -5.23 -36.48
N LYS A 282 15.29 -4.53 -35.46
CA LYS A 282 13.96 -3.89 -35.45
C LYS A 282 13.87 -2.69 -36.38
N ILE A 283 14.93 -1.88 -36.45
CA ILE A 283 15.05 -0.79 -37.45
C ILE A 283 15.07 -1.38 -38.87
N ARG A 284 15.87 -2.42 -39.14
CA ARG A 284 15.94 -3.10 -40.46
C ARG A 284 14.60 -3.72 -40.86
N GLN A 285 13.78 -4.13 -39.90
CA GLN A 285 12.45 -4.73 -40.09
C GLN A 285 11.30 -3.70 -40.12
N TRP A 286 11.61 -2.40 -39.97
CA TRP A 286 10.63 -1.30 -39.86
C TRP A 286 9.67 -1.42 -38.67
N GLU A 287 10.00 -2.24 -37.66
CA GLU A 287 9.25 -2.32 -36.40
C GLU A 287 9.42 -1.08 -35.51
N ILE A 288 10.42 -0.26 -35.80
CA ILE A 288 10.65 1.03 -35.15
C ILE A 288 10.83 2.09 -36.24
N VAL A 289 9.99 3.11 -36.19
CA VAL A 289 9.90 4.18 -37.17
C VAL A 289 10.47 5.47 -36.57
N TYR A 290 11.22 6.21 -37.39
CA TYR A 290 11.89 7.45 -37.01
C TYR A 290 11.51 8.58 -37.97
N VAL A 291 11.51 9.81 -37.47
CA VAL A 291 11.32 11.05 -38.25
C VAL A 291 12.27 12.10 -37.68
N GLU A 292 12.98 12.78 -38.56
CA GLU A 292 13.89 13.89 -38.26
C GLU A 292 13.62 15.08 -39.18
N ASP A 293 13.95 16.27 -38.69
CA ASP A 293 13.86 17.54 -39.41
C ASP A 293 15.30 17.96 -39.75
N THR A 294 15.67 17.97 -41.03
CA THR A 294 17.06 18.07 -41.48
C THR A 294 17.32 19.41 -42.17
N ALA A 295 17.99 20.32 -41.46
CA ALA A 295 18.50 21.56 -42.05
C ALA A 295 19.81 21.30 -42.81
N GLN A 296 19.94 21.82 -44.03
CA GLN A 296 21.17 21.75 -44.82
C GLN A 296 22.04 23.00 -44.63
N GLY A 297 23.35 22.80 -44.50
CA GLY A 297 24.32 23.88 -44.31
C GLY A 297 24.51 24.27 -42.84
N LEU A 298 25.76 24.53 -42.45
CA LEU A 298 26.12 24.96 -41.09
C LEU A 298 25.51 26.34 -40.77
N GLU A 299 25.27 27.16 -41.79
CA GLU A 299 24.54 28.42 -41.76
C GLU A 299 23.15 28.29 -41.11
N SER A 300 22.49 27.13 -41.27
CA SER A 300 21.16 26.87 -40.71
C SER A 300 21.16 26.41 -39.25
N GLY A 301 22.32 26.03 -38.70
CA GLY A 301 22.46 25.50 -37.34
C GLY A 301 21.82 26.38 -36.25
N PRO A 302 22.07 27.71 -36.22
CA PRO A 302 21.43 28.61 -35.26
C PRO A 302 19.90 28.60 -35.33
N SER A 303 19.31 28.56 -36.54
CA SER A 303 17.85 28.57 -36.69
C SER A 303 17.23 27.22 -36.31
N ALA A 304 17.89 26.10 -36.62
CA ALA A 304 17.48 24.77 -36.17
C ALA A 304 17.48 24.63 -34.64
N LEU A 305 18.56 25.08 -33.97
CA LEU A 305 18.66 25.07 -32.50
C LEU A 305 17.60 25.94 -31.84
N VAL A 306 17.30 27.10 -32.42
CA VAL A 306 16.23 27.99 -31.91
C VAL A 306 14.86 27.39 -32.22
N GLY A 307 14.68 26.70 -33.34
CA GLY A 307 13.48 25.95 -33.70
C GLY A 307 13.10 24.89 -32.66
N LEU A 308 14.10 24.18 -32.12
CA LEU A 308 13.95 23.23 -31.02
C LEU A 308 13.40 23.91 -29.75
N PHE A 309 14.01 25.01 -29.30
CA PHE A 309 13.60 25.69 -28.05
C PHE A 309 12.30 26.50 -28.18
N THR A 310 12.00 27.01 -29.38
CA THR A 310 10.75 27.76 -29.65
C THR A 310 9.57 26.86 -30.02
N GLY A 311 9.81 25.55 -30.26
CA GLY A 311 8.78 24.62 -30.71
C GLY A 311 8.24 24.95 -32.11
N ARG A 312 9.07 25.54 -32.97
CA ARG A 312 8.76 25.84 -34.38
C ARG A 312 8.94 24.63 -35.32
N ASN A 313 9.57 23.55 -34.86
CA ASN A 313 9.49 22.27 -35.57
C ASN A 313 8.02 21.78 -35.56
N ILE A 314 7.57 21.16 -36.65
CA ILE A 314 6.15 21.22 -37.08
C ILE A 314 5.15 20.39 -36.23
N GLY A 315 3.82 20.68 -36.12
CA GLY A 315 3.02 21.94 -36.20
C GLY A 315 2.77 22.63 -34.81
N LYS A 316 1.75 23.45 -34.47
CA LYS A 316 0.25 23.62 -34.71
C LYS A 316 -0.07 25.17 -34.58
N GLN A 317 -1.24 25.85 -34.66
CA GLN A 317 -2.71 25.62 -34.83
C GLN A 317 -3.46 27.00 -34.96
N ASN A 318 -4.79 27.02 -35.16
CA ASN A 318 -5.84 27.59 -34.25
C ASN A 318 -7.24 26.99 -34.59
N LYS A 319 -8.33 26.99 -33.80
CA LYS A 319 -8.56 26.90 -32.32
C LYS A 319 -9.98 26.28 -32.04
N GLN A 320 -10.86 26.52 -31.03
CA GLN A 320 -11.05 27.56 -29.99
C GLN A 320 -11.73 27.02 -28.67
N THR A 321 -12.65 27.76 -28.00
CA THR A 321 -12.96 27.65 -26.53
C THR A 321 -14.34 28.23 -26.09
N MET A 322 -14.73 28.05 -24.80
CA MET A 322 -15.79 28.71 -23.95
C MET A 322 -17.03 27.84 -23.58
N ALA A 323 -17.77 28.00 -22.44
CA ALA A 323 -17.49 28.58 -21.08
C ALA A 323 -18.68 28.34 -20.07
N GLY A 324 -18.41 28.42 -18.74
CA GLY A 324 -19.36 28.67 -17.61
C GLY A 324 -20.15 27.49 -17.00
N ASP A 325 -20.84 27.52 -15.83
CA ASP A 325 -20.85 28.27 -14.52
C ASP A 325 -21.70 27.40 -13.50
N ASP A 326 -22.08 27.63 -12.22
CA ASP A 326 -22.07 28.72 -11.19
C ASP A 326 -22.21 28.13 -9.71
N GLU A 327 -22.43 28.96 -8.66
CA GLU A 327 -22.55 28.67 -7.18
C GLU A 327 -23.93 28.16 -6.64
N LEU A 328 -24.26 27.76 -5.36
CA LEU A 328 -23.58 27.42 -4.05
C LEU A 328 -24.57 26.65 -3.09
N ALA A 329 -24.11 25.99 -1.98
CA ALA A 329 -24.95 25.61 -0.81
C ALA A 329 -24.20 25.16 0.50
N THR A 330 -24.84 25.24 1.70
CA THR A 330 -24.51 24.61 3.03
C THR A 330 -25.74 24.73 4.00
N VAL A 331 -25.88 24.44 5.33
CA VAL A 331 -25.12 24.05 6.58
C VAL A 331 -26.17 23.39 7.56
N SER A 332 -26.01 22.88 8.81
CA SER A 332 -24.96 22.53 9.83
C SER A 332 -25.55 21.54 10.90
N ASN A 333 -24.77 20.67 11.60
CA ASN A 333 -25.24 19.72 12.68
C ASN A 333 -24.61 20.09 14.05
N LYS A 334 -24.97 19.43 15.17
CA LYS A 334 -24.24 19.56 16.45
C LYS A 334 -22.77 19.14 16.29
N GLN A 335 -21.83 20.05 16.58
CA GLN A 335 -20.39 19.86 16.33
C GLN A 335 -19.53 20.67 17.31
N VAL A 336 -18.26 20.29 17.44
CA VAL A 336 -17.17 21.20 17.82
C VAL A 336 -16.62 21.80 16.52
N ILE A 337 -16.58 23.12 16.43
CA ILE A 337 -16.21 23.86 15.21
C ILE A 337 -15.25 25.00 15.53
N PHE A 338 -14.46 25.38 14.54
CA PHE A 338 -13.82 26.69 14.55
C PHE A 338 -14.90 27.79 14.43
N ARG A 339 -14.70 28.91 15.12
CA ARG A 339 -15.58 30.09 15.10
C ARG A 339 -15.51 30.84 13.78
N ASP A 340 -14.37 30.76 13.11
CA ASP A 340 -14.12 31.33 11.78
C ASP A 340 -12.96 30.56 11.10
N TYR A 341 -12.75 30.77 9.80
CA TYR A 341 -11.62 30.19 9.08
C TYR A 341 -10.30 30.85 9.49
N ILE A 342 -9.35 30.03 9.94
CA ILE A 342 -7.95 30.46 10.18
C ILE A 342 -7.26 30.60 8.82
N THR A 343 -7.52 31.71 8.14
CA THR A 343 -6.96 32.03 6.81
C THR A 343 -5.47 32.33 6.86
N THR A 344 -4.93 32.70 8.02
CA THR A 344 -3.49 32.79 8.31
C THR A 344 -3.18 32.43 9.77
N GLY A 345 -2.05 31.77 10.01
CA GLY A 345 -1.53 31.47 11.35
C GLY A 345 -1.85 30.07 11.88
N SER A 346 -1.53 29.83 13.16
CA SER A 346 -1.77 28.54 13.83
C SER A 346 -3.03 28.59 14.73
N PRO A 347 -3.80 27.49 14.84
CA PRO A 347 -5.00 27.42 15.67
C PRO A 347 -4.79 27.72 17.16
N LYS A 348 -5.75 28.41 17.77
CA LYS A 348 -5.85 28.65 19.22
C LYS A 348 -7.18 28.16 19.78
N GLU A 349 -7.23 27.95 21.09
CA GLU A 349 -8.43 27.53 21.83
C GLU A 349 -9.59 28.55 21.70
N THR A 350 -9.26 29.84 21.69
CA THR A 350 -10.22 30.95 21.46
C THR A 350 -10.96 30.85 20.14
N ASP A 351 -10.39 30.14 19.17
CA ASP A 351 -10.85 30.10 17.80
C ASP A 351 -11.88 28.96 17.62
N MET A 352 -12.27 28.25 18.69
CA MET A 352 -13.18 27.10 18.66
C MET A 352 -14.41 27.26 19.59
N GLN A 353 -15.50 26.55 19.29
CA GLN A 353 -16.72 26.47 20.10
C GLN A 353 -17.52 25.18 19.85
N VAL A 354 -18.53 24.91 20.69
CA VAL A 354 -19.45 23.76 20.56
C VAL A 354 -20.87 24.27 20.31
N THR A 355 -21.55 23.83 19.25
CA THR A 355 -22.86 24.36 18.81
C THR A 355 -23.85 23.28 18.35
N ALA A 356 -25.06 23.69 17.93
CA ALA A 356 -26.20 22.79 17.69
C ALA A 356 -27.22 23.29 16.64
N SER A 357 -27.45 22.51 15.58
CA SER A 357 -28.39 22.78 14.47
C SER A 357 -28.65 21.50 13.62
N SER A 358 -29.31 21.59 12.45
CA SER A 358 -29.77 20.43 11.62
C SER A 358 -29.33 20.52 10.14
N ILE A 359 -28.84 19.43 9.51
CA ILE A 359 -28.52 19.30 8.06
C ILE A 359 -29.31 18.17 7.40
N GLN A 360 -29.43 18.21 6.07
CA GLN A 360 -29.48 17.01 5.24
C GLN A 360 -28.11 16.31 5.14
N LEU A 361 -28.10 14.99 5.19
CA LEU A 361 -26.94 14.15 4.85
C LEU A 361 -27.27 13.31 3.62
N LYS A 362 -26.89 13.81 2.45
CA LYS A 362 -26.77 12.99 1.23
C LYS A 362 -25.28 12.73 0.99
N VAL A 363 -24.94 11.51 0.59
CA VAL A 363 -23.68 11.30 -0.14
C VAL A 363 -23.79 12.10 -1.46
N PRO A 364 -22.80 12.92 -1.83
CA PRO A 364 -22.83 13.65 -3.10
C PRO A 364 -23.00 12.67 -4.27
N GLN A 365 -23.73 13.05 -5.31
CA GLN A 365 -24.12 12.19 -6.43
C GLN A 365 -22.96 11.84 -7.41
N GLN A 366 -21.73 11.89 -6.88
CA GLN A 366 -20.44 11.62 -7.53
C GLN A 366 -19.60 10.60 -6.72
N TRP A 367 -20.14 10.07 -5.61
CA TRP A 367 -19.46 9.16 -4.67
C TRP A 367 -20.29 7.89 -4.49
N ASP A 368 -19.93 6.80 -5.18
CA ASP A 368 -20.73 5.55 -5.14
C ASP A 368 -20.61 4.76 -3.82
N ASN A 369 -19.69 5.13 -2.92
CA ASN A 369 -19.47 4.45 -1.64
C ASN A 369 -18.97 5.36 -0.50
N GLY A 370 -19.66 6.48 -0.26
CA GLY A 370 -19.46 7.28 0.95
C GLY A 370 -20.03 6.60 2.20
N LEU A 371 -19.20 6.24 3.19
CA LEU A 371 -19.63 5.59 4.44
C LEU A 371 -19.29 6.43 5.68
N LEU A 372 -20.27 6.62 6.55
CA LEU A 372 -20.19 7.48 7.74
C LEU A 372 -19.60 6.72 8.93
N VAL A 373 -18.49 7.20 9.50
CA VAL A 373 -17.75 6.53 10.59
C VAL A 373 -17.74 7.33 11.89
N LYS A 374 -17.81 6.62 13.03
CA LYS A 374 -17.73 7.18 14.39
C LYS A 374 -16.40 6.79 15.04
N ASN A 375 -15.50 7.77 15.19
CA ASN A 375 -14.19 7.56 15.80
C ASN A 375 -14.28 7.33 17.33
N LEU A 376 -13.45 6.45 17.86
CA LEU A 376 -13.38 6.13 19.30
C LEU A 376 -12.13 6.67 20.01
N TYR A 377 -11.05 6.94 19.26
CA TYR A 377 -9.82 7.59 19.73
C TYR A 377 -9.25 8.45 18.60
N LEU A 378 -8.46 9.49 18.94
CA LEU A 378 -7.76 10.34 17.98
C LEU A 378 -6.27 10.38 18.27
N SER A 379 -5.47 9.71 17.44
CA SER A 379 -4.06 10.07 17.32
C SER A 379 -3.98 11.38 16.55
N CYS A 380 -3.31 12.36 17.14
CA CYS A 380 -2.97 13.60 16.45
C CYS A 380 -1.78 13.32 15.53
N ASP A 381 -1.95 12.58 14.43
CA ASP A 381 -0.97 12.49 13.33
C ASP A 381 -1.46 13.28 12.11
N PRO A 382 -0.57 13.94 11.36
CA PRO A 382 -0.97 14.87 10.31
C PRO A 382 -1.23 14.14 8.98
N PHE A 383 -1.75 12.91 9.04
CA PHE A 383 -2.16 12.09 7.90
C PHE A 383 -3.26 11.11 8.32
N MET A 384 -4.48 11.31 7.81
CA MET A 384 -5.55 10.31 7.84
C MET A 384 -6.46 10.47 6.62
N GLN A 385 -6.23 9.69 5.55
CA GLN A 385 -7.24 9.35 4.54
C GLN A 385 -6.82 8.15 3.66
N THR A 386 -7.55 7.03 3.84
CA THR A 386 -7.97 6.04 2.79
C THR A 386 -6.88 5.17 2.09
N PRO A 387 -7.21 4.05 1.37
CA PRO A 387 -7.24 2.72 2.01
C PRO A 387 -6.35 1.63 1.33
N MET A 388 -6.76 0.35 1.45
CA MET A 388 -5.95 -0.88 1.24
C MET A 388 -6.19 -1.61 -0.10
N ARG A 389 -5.18 -2.35 -0.59
CA ARG A 389 -5.27 -3.65 -1.34
C ARG A 389 -3.88 -4.36 -1.36
N PRO A 390 -3.73 -5.64 -1.80
CA PRO A 390 -2.68 -6.55 -1.32
C PRO A 390 -1.28 -6.40 -1.95
N ALA A 391 -0.30 -7.09 -1.36
CA ALA A 391 1.14 -6.92 -1.61
C ALA A 391 1.79 -7.96 -2.53
N LEU A 392 2.93 -7.61 -3.15
CA LEU A 392 4.09 -8.48 -3.45
C LEU A 392 5.33 -7.61 -3.82
N PRO A 393 6.52 -8.15 -4.22
CA PRO A 393 7.79 -7.81 -3.57
C PRO A 393 8.45 -6.51 -4.07
N GLY A 394 8.97 -5.69 -3.14
CA GLY A 394 9.76 -4.51 -3.50
C GLY A 394 10.14 -3.56 -2.36
N SER A 395 10.10 -4.01 -1.10
CA SER A 395 10.28 -3.17 0.09
C SER A 395 11.63 -2.45 0.13
N TYR A 396 11.62 -1.13 -0.03
CA TYR A 396 12.82 -0.30 0.10
C TYR A 396 12.76 0.62 1.32
N ILE A 397 13.27 0.12 2.44
CA ILE A 397 13.83 0.96 3.50
C ILE A 397 15.29 1.22 3.09
N PRO A 398 15.81 2.47 3.12
CA PRO A 398 17.21 2.73 2.86
C PRO A 398 18.12 1.88 3.76
N SER A 399 18.92 0.99 3.17
CA SER A 399 19.84 0.15 3.93
C SER A 399 21.00 0.99 4.47
N TYR A 400 21.03 1.19 5.78
CA TYR A 400 22.13 1.87 6.46
C TYR A 400 23.48 1.17 6.20
N VAL A 401 24.51 1.95 5.88
CA VAL A 401 25.91 1.53 5.83
C VAL A 401 26.62 2.05 7.10
N PRO A 402 26.91 1.17 8.08
CA PRO A 402 27.51 1.57 9.35
C PRO A 402 28.83 2.32 9.15
N GLY A 403 29.01 3.44 9.85
CA GLY A 403 30.21 4.26 9.80
C GLY A 403 30.45 5.01 8.48
N LYS A 404 29.47 5.06 7.56
CA LYS A 404 29.56 5.81 6.29
C LYS A 404 28.39 6.73 6.00
N ASP A 405 27.16 6.31 6.33
CA ASP A 405 25.96 7.09 6.02
C ASP A 405 25.76 8.25 7.00
N TYR A 406 25.63 9.46 6.44
CA TYR A 406 25.22 10.69 7.10
C TYR A 406 23.70 10.84 6.95
N VAL A 407 22.97 10.84 8.07
CA VAL A 407 21.51 10.77 8.11
C VAL A 407 20.92 12.06 8.66
N PHE A 408 20.05 12.70 7.89
CA PHE A 408 19.23 13.83 8.36
C PHE A 408 17.80 13.38 8.66
N VAL A 409 17.25 13.87 9.77
CA VAL A 409 15.84 13.67 10.15
C VAL A 409 15.20 15.04 10.42
N SER A 410 14.20 15.41 9.61
CA SER A 410 13.45 16.65 9.82
C SER A 410 12.30 16.43 10.83
N ALA A 411 12.02 17.44 11.66
CA ALA A 411 11.08 17.35 12.79
C ALA A 411 11.36 16.16 13.74
N ALA A 412 12.64 15.88 13.99
CA ALA A 412 13.15 14.65 14.62
C ALA A 412 12.65 14.38 16.05
N SER A 413 12.10 15.37 16.75
CA SER A 413 11.49 15.20 18.09
C SER A 413 10.02 14.77 18.05
N GLY A 414 9.44 14.57 16.86
CA GLY A 414 8.12 13.97 16.68
C GLY A 414 8.14 12.44 16.88
N ALA A 415 6.94 11.86 17.06
CA ALA A 415 6.77 10.45 17.43
C ALA A 415 7.51 9.45 16.52
N VAL A 416 7.53 9.69 15.20
CA VAL A 416 8.26 8.88 14.21
C VAL A 416 9.74 9.23 14.18
N GLY A 417 10.08 10.53 14.11
CA GLY A 417 11.45 11.01 13.95
C GLY A 417 12.40 10.57 15.08
N GLN A 418 11.92 10.52 16.32
CA GLN A 418 12.73 10.12 17.47
C GLN A 418 13.14 8.64 17.41
N LEU A 419 12.34 7.80 16.77
CA LEU A 419 12.64 6.38 16.56
C LEU A 419 13.55 6.17 15.35
N VAL A 420 13.31 6.89 14.24
CA VAL A 420 14.16 6.82 13.03
C VAL A 420 15.61 7.19 13.34
N GLY A 421 15.82 8.28 14.08
CA GLY A 421 17.17 8.68 14.49
C GLY A 421 17.85 7.65 15.39
N GLN A 422 17.13 7.09 16.38
CA GLN A 422 17.65 6.02 17.22
C GLN A 422 18.00 4.76 16.40
N PHE A 423 17.21 4.38 15.39
CA PHE A 423 17.55 3.25 14.50
C PHE A 423 18.78 3.52 13.64
N ALA A 424 18.96 4.73 13.12
CA ALA A 424 20.17 5.13 12.41
C ALA A 424 21.41 5.12 13.33
N LYS A 425 21.29 5.65 14.56
CA LYS A 425 22.38 5.58 15.58
C LYS A 425 22.74 4.15 15.96
N LEU A 426 21.75 3.29 16.18
CA LEU A 426 21.93 1.86 16.46
C LEU A 426 22.52 1.09 15.26
N SER A 427 22.39 1.63 14.04
CA SER A 427 23.02 1.14 12.81
C SER A 427 24.42 1.75 12.58
N GLY A 428 24.95 2.54 13.51
CA GLY A 428 26.29 3.11 13.42
C GLY A 428 26.43 4.31 12.48
N CYS A 429 25.33 4.99 12.15
CA CYS A 429 25.36 6.22 11.33
C CYS A 429 25.74 7.46 12.16
N TYR A 430 26.16 8.51 11.45
CA TYR A 430 26.15 9.88 11.97
C TYR A 430 24.78 10.50 11.70
N VAL A 431 24.12 11.03 12.73
CA VAL A 431 22.70 11.41 12.67
C VAL A 431 22.47 12.81 13.23
N VAL A 432 21.89 13.68 12.41
CA VAL A 432 21.53 15.05 12.78
C VAL A 432 20.01 15.22 12.75
N GLY A 433 19.44 15.85 13.77
CA GLY A 433 18.00 16.10 13.88
C GLY A 433 17.64 17.58 13.91
N SER A 434 16.62 18.00 13.16
CA SER A 434 16.05 19.34 13.32
C SER A 434 14.79 19.34 14.19
N ALA A 435 14.65 20.33 15.07
CA ALA A 435 13.48 20.52 15.93
C ALA A 435 13.06 21.99 16.00
N GLY A 436 11.85 22.27 16.48
CA GLY A 436 11.27 23.62 16.48
C GLY A 436 11.42 24.42 17.78
N THR A 437 12.12 23.89 18.79
CA THR A 437 12.44 24.57 20.07
C THR A 437 13.73 24.03 20.68
N LYS A 438 14.45 24.85 21.46
CA LYS A 438 15.66 24.43 22.18
C LYS A 438 15.46 23.19 23.07
N LYS A 439 14.39 23.15 23.89
CA LYS A 439 14.03 21.97 24.72
C LYS A 439 13.98 20.66 23.90
N LYS A 440 13.57 20.72 22.63
CA LYS A 440 13.48 19.57 21.73
C LYS A 440 14.83 19.22 21.07
N VAL A 441 15.68 20.21 20.83
CA VAL A 441 17.10 19.99 20.47
C VAL A 441 17.85 19.30 21.61
N ASP A 442 17.65 19.77 22.84
CA ASP A 442 18.25 19.17 24.05
C ASP A 442 17.81 17.71 24.24
N LEU A 443 16.54 17.38 23.94
CA LEU A 443 16.05 15.99 23.97
C LEU A 443 16.72 15.10 22.90
N LEU A 444 16.94 15.63 21.68
CA LEU A 444 17.58 14.88 20.60
C LEU A 444 19.01 14.45 20.96
N LYS A 445 19.83 15.37 21.45
CA LYS A 445 21.20 15.07 21.87
C LYS A 445 21.25 14.27 23.17
N ASN A 446 20.61 14.77 24.24
CA ASN A 446 20.82 14.27 25.60
C ASN A 446 19.97 13.03 25.95
N LYS A 447 18.91 12.71 25.18
CA LYS A 447 18.03 11.56 25.45
C LYS A 447 17.92 10.59 24.27
N PHE A 448 17.83 11.08 23.03
CA PHE A 448 17.67 10.21 21.85
C PHE A 448 19.00 9.85 21.16
N GLY A 449 20.15 10.33 21.66
CA GLY A 449 21.49 9.91 21.24
C GLY A 449 21.92 10.41 19.85
N PHE A 450 21.27 11.43 19.30
CA PHE A 450 21.69 12.09 18.07
C PHE A 450 23.07 12.75 18.28
N ASP A 451 23.94 12.70 17.28
CA ASP A 451 25.27 13.31 17.36
C ASP A 451 25.16 14.84 17.42
N GLU A 452 24.31 15.41 16.56
CA GLU A 452 24.00 16.83 16.53
C GLU A 452 22.50 17.09 16.35
N ALA A 453 22.06 18.28 16.77
CA ALA A 453 20.71 18.75 16.53
C ALA A 453 20.64 20.29 16.56
N PHE A 454 19.68 20.87 15.84
CA PHE A 454 19.54 22.33 15.73
C PHE A 454 18.08 22.79 15.71
N ASN A 455 17.84 24.03 16.13
CA ASN A 455 16.50 24.64 16.07
C ASN A 455 16.32 25.33 14.71
N TYR A 456 15.56 24.70 13.79
CA TYR A 456 15.37 25.24 12.44
C TYR A 456 14.62 26.59 12.40
N LYS A 457 14.03 27.03 13.52
CA LYS A 457 13.41 28.36 13.66
C LYS A 457 14.39 29.46 14.11
N GLU A 458 15.59 29.09 14.55
CA GLU A 458 16.65 30.02 14.99
C GLU A 458 17.75 30.21 13.92
N GLU A 459 17.83 29.32 12.92
CA GLU A 459 18.75 29.47 11.78
C GLU A 459 18.17 30.45 10.73
N PRO A 460 18.82 31.59 10.43
CA PRO A 460 18.35 32.53 9.40
C PRO A 460 18.58 32.00 7.98
N ASP A 461 19.58 31.13 7.81
CA ASP A 461 19.90 30.42 6.57
C ASP A 461 20.00 28.92 6.86
N LEU A 462 19.05 28.18 6.30
CA LEU A 462 18.94 26.73 6.46
C LEU A 462 19.98 25.96 5.62
N ASP A 463 20.46 26.53 4.51
CA ASP A 463 21.50 25.91 3.69
C ASP A 463 22.85 26.01 4.39
N ALA A 464 23.21 27.19 4.88
CA ALA A 464 24.39 27.38 5.73
C ALA A 464 24.33 26.52 7.01
N ALA A 465 23.15 26.37 7.63
CA ALA A 465 22.97 25.47 8.77
C ALA A 465 23.20 23.99 8.40
N LEU A 466 22.62 23.49 7.29
CA LEU A 466 22.86 22.12 6.85
C LEU A 466 24.35 21.89 6.52
N LYS A 467 25.01 22.80 5.80
CA LYS A 467 26.45 22.72 5.49
C LYS A 467 27.33 22.73 6.75
N ARG A 468 26.89 23.36 7.83
CA ARG A 468 27.59 23.38 9.13
C ARG A 468 27.55 22.03 9.86
N TYR A 469 26.47 21.25 9.70
CA TYR A 469 26.32 19.92 10.31
C TYR A 469 26.65 18.76 9.36
N PHE A 470 26.60 19.00 8.05
CA PHE A 470 26.90 18.08 6.96
C PHE A 470 27.89 18.71 5.97
N PRO A 471 29.16 18.95 6.36
CA PRO A 471 30.15 19.62 5.50
C PRO A 471 30.46 18.84 4.20
N GLU A 472 30.16 17.55 4.16
CA GLU A 472 30.27 16.69 2.97
C GLU A 472 28.90 16.27 2.38
N GLY A 473 27.80 16.82 2.87
CA GLY A 473 26.43 16.50 2.46
C GLY A 473 25.78 15.29 3.14
N ILE A 474 24.56 14.96 2.70
CA ILE A 474 23.63 14.01 3.33
C ILE A 474 23.43 12.76 2.44
N ASP A 475 23.59 11.55 2.98
CA ASP A 475 23.36 10.29 2.24
C ASP A 475 21.91 9.80 2.32
N ILE A 476 21.30 9.92 3.51
CA ILE A 476 19.92 9.50 3.78
C ILE A 476 19.17 10.66 4.41
N TYR A 477 18.01 10.99 3.85
CA TYR A 477 17.07 11.94 4.43
C TYR A 477 15.72 11.29 4.70
N PHE A 478 15.23 11.43 5.93
CA PHE A 478 13.87 11.06 6.29
C PHE A 478 12.98 12.30 6.27
N GLU A 479 12.15 12.41 5.23
CA GLU A 479 11.32 13.58 4.96
C GLU A 479 9.95 13.47 5.65
N ASN A 480 9.65 14.44 6.52
CA ASN A 480 8.41 14.55 7.28
C ASN A 480 7.85 16.00 7.32
N VAL A 481 8.52 16.96 6.69
CA VAL A 481 8.26 18.41 6.75
C VAL A 481 7.88 19.01 5.39
N GLY A 482 8.57 18.65 4.30
CA GLY A 482 8.30 19.17 2.95
C GLY A 482 8.65 20.66 2.75
N GLY A 483 8.16 21.25 1.65
CA GLY A 483 8.32 22.68 1.33
C GLY A 483 9.77 23.13 1.26
N LYS A 484 10.07 24.33 1.78
CA LYS A 484 11.44 24.88 1.86
C LYS A 484 12.46 23.92 2.50
N MET A 485 12.07 23.08 3.47
CA MET A 485 12.98 22.09 4.07
C MET A 485 13.44 21.07 3.03
N LEU A 486 12.53 20.49 2.25
CA LEU A 486 12.86 19.55 1.17
C LEU A 486 13.72 20.23 0.09
N ASP A 487 13.34 21.45 -0.30
CA ASP A 487 14.00 22.23 -1.34
C ASP A 487 15.46 22.57 -0.96
N THR A 488 15.73 22.84 0.33
CA THR A 488 17.08 23.08 0.86
C THR A 488 17.86 21.79 1.14
N VAL A 489 17.21 20.68 1.54
CA VAL A 489 17.90 19.40 1.70
C VAL A 489 18.38 18.85 0.36
N LEU A 490 17.62 19.01 -0.74
CA LEU A 490 18.07 18.61 -2.08
C LEU A 490 19.41 19.26 -2.49
N LEU A 491 19.63 20.53 -2.13
CA LEU A 491 20.92 21.23 -2.32
C LEU A 491 22.06 20.54 -1.55
N ASN A 492 21.78 19.88 -0.43
CA ASN A 492 22.74 19.30 0.50
C ASN A 492 22.85 17.76 0.44
N MET A 493 21.99 17.05 -0.31
CA MET A 493 22.17 15.61 -0.57
C MET A 493 23.49 15.31 -1.29
N ARG A 494 24.09 14.16 -1.02
CA ARG A 494 25.22 13.56 -1.75
C ARG A 494 24.76 12.91 -3.08
N LEU A 495 25.73 12.54 -3.91
CA LEU A 495 25.53 11.69 -5.09
C LEU A 495 25.01 10.31 -4.65
N HIS A 496 24.00 9.77 -5.36
CA HIS A 496 23.22 8.58 -4.99
C HIS A 496 22.49 8.70 -3.63
N GLY A 497 22.16 9.91 -3.21
CA GLY A 497 21.39 10.20 -2.01
C GLY A 497 20.00 9.52 -2.01
N ARG A 498 19.48 9.24 -0.81
CA ARG A 498 18.27 8.43 -0.61
C ARG A 498 17.26 9.19 0.26
N ILE A 499 16.07 9.47 -0.27
CA ILE A 499 15.00 10.18 0.45
C ILE A 499 13.81 9.24 0.68
N ALA A 500 13.55 8.92 1.94
CA ALA A 500 12.34 8.20 2.36
C ALA A 500 11.28 9.22 2.80
N VAL A 501 10.17 9.29 2.07
CA VAL A 501 9.13 10.31 2.30
C VAL A 501 7.99 9.74 3.14
N CYS A 502 7.88 10.23 4.37
CA CYS A 502 6.87 9.85 5.36
C CYS A 502 5.82 10.95 5.61
N GLY A 503 6.13 12.22 5.30
CA GLY A 503 5.23 13.34 5.58
C GLY A 503 5.70 14.69 5.03
N MET A 504 4.81 15.68 5.09
CA MET A 504 5.05 17.06 4.67
C MET A 504 4.35 18.06 5.63
N ILE A 505 4.66 17.99 6.93
CA ILE A 505 3.89 18.70 7.98
C ILE A 505 3.83 20.24 7.82
N SER A 506 4.77 20.87 7.10
CA SER A 506 4.70 22.32 6.84
C SER A 506 3.63 22.69 5.79
N GLN A 507 3.16 21.72 5.01
CA GLN A 507 2.36 21.96 3.80
C GLN A 507 0.85 21.82 4.02
N TYR A 508 0.43 21.03 5.01
CA TYR A 508 -0.99 20.68 5.22
C TYR A 508 -1.88 21.86 5.66
N SER A 509 -1.28 22.90 6.25
CA SER A 509 -1.99 24.10 6.71
C SER A 509 -1.96 25.25 5.68
N LEU A 510 -1.49 24.98 4.46
CA LEU A 510 -1.41 25.97 3.39
C LEU A 510 -2.55 25.78 2.39
N GLY A 511 -3.31 26.85 2.09
CA GLY A 511 -4.35 26.82 1.06
C GLY A 511 -3.84 26.53 -0.37
N LYS A 512 -2.52 26.65 -0.56
CA LYS A 512 -1.77 26.08 -1.69
C LYS A 512 -0.39 25.64 -1.15
N PRO A 513 0.08 24.41 -1.40
CA PRO A 513 1.44 24.00 -1.02
C PRO A 513 2.53 24.91 -1.60
N GLU A 514 3.64 25.05 -0.88
CA GLU A 514 4.91 25.52 -1.42
C GLU A 514 5.41 24.49 -2.44
N GLY A 515 5.61 24.91 -3.69
CA GLY A 515 6.26 24.06 -4.68
C GLY A 515 7.72 23.78 -4.30
N VAL A 516 8.23 22.59 -4.65
CA VAL A 516 9.67 22.29 -4.56
C VAL A 516 10.31 22.53 -5.93
N HIS A 517 11.42 23.26 -5.94
CA HIS A 517 12.04 23.84 -7.14
C HIS A 517 13.26 23.03 -7.58
N ASN A 518 14.06 22.56 -6.62
CA ASN A 518 15.36 21.94 -6.84
C ASN A 518 15.29 20.45 -7.24
N LEU A 519 14.15 19.98 -7.75
CA LEU A 519 13.95 18.60 -8.21
C LEU A 519 14.90 18.18 -9.35
N MET A 520 15.50 19.13 -10.06
CA MET A 520 16.59 18.86 -11.01
C MET A 520 17.77 18.11 -10.38
N LEU A 521 18.00 18.29 -9.07
CA LEU A 521 19.06 17.59 -8.33
C LEU A 521 18.80 16.08 -8.22
N LEU A 522 17.56 15.61 -8.42
CA LEU A 522 17.27 14.18 -8.55
C LEU A 522 18.05 13.56 -9.72
N ILE A 523 18.19 14.28 -10.84
CA ILE A 523 18.97 13.82 -11.99
C ILE A 523 20.46 14.00 -11.73
N LEU A 524 20.89 15.23 -11.41
CA LEU A 524 22.32 15.58 -11.32
C LEU A 524 23.05 14.74 -10.25
N LYS A 525 22.38 14.52 -9.11
CA LYS A 525 22.91 13.73 -8.00
C LYS A 525 22.37 12.28 -7.97
N ARG A 526 21.61 11.82 -8.98
CA ARG A 526 20.97 10.48 -9.04
C ARG A 526 20.28 10.10 -7.73
N ILE A 527 19.48 11.01 -7.17
CA ILE A 527 18.79 10.80 -5.90
C ILE A 527 17.55 9.95 -6.15
N ARG A 528 17.37 8.91 -5.34
CA ARG A 528 16.13 8.14 -5.28
C ARG A 528 15.22 8.70 -4.20
N MET A 529 13.99 9.06 -4.58
CA MET A 529 12.96 9.54 -3.67
C MET A 529 11.72 8.65 -3.76
N GLU A 530 11.26 8.16 -2.61
CA GLU A 530 10.23 7.13 -2.55
C GLU A 530 9.31 7.36 -1.34
N GLY A 531 8.00 7.47 -1.61
CA GLY A 531 6.98 7.61 -0.59
C GLY A 531 6.50 6.26 -0.06
N PHE A 532 6.21 6.18 1.23
CA PHE A 532 5.75 4.94 1.85
C PHE A 532 4.62 5.19 2.86
N VAL A 533 3.77 4.18 3.07
CA VAL A 533 2.73 4.21 4.11
C VAL A 533 2.91 2.98 5.00
N VAL A 534 2.88 3.17 6.32
CA VAL A 534 3.27 2.14 7.31
C VAL A 534 2.42 0.87 7.24
N THR A 535 1.15 0.99 6.83
CA THR A 535 0.21 -0.13 6.63
C THR A 535 0.75 -1.21 5.71
N ASP A 536 1.48 -0.80 4.67
CA ASP A 536 1.97 -1.68 3.61
C ASP A 536 3.05 -2.65 4.16
N TYR A 537 3.65 -2.27 5.29
CA TYR A 537 4.73 -2.96 5.99
C TYR A 537 4.28 -3.62 7.30
N TYR A 538 2.98 -3.66 7.61
CA TYR A 538 2.46 -4.34 8.82
C TYR A 538 2.80 -5.84 8.88
N HIS A 539 3.01 -6.49 7.73
CA HIS A 539 3.52 -7.86 7.67
C HIS A 539 4.94 -8.03 8.26
N LEU A 540 5.72 -6.95 8.37
CA LEU A 540 7.02 -6.91 9.05
C LEU A 540 6.91 -6.59 10.54
N TYR A 541 5.71 -6.29 11.07
CA TYR A 541 5.54 -5.87 12.47
C TYR A 541 6.01 -6.90 13.51
N PRO A 542 5.82 -8.24 13.33
CA PRO A 542 6.42 -9.23 14.24
C PRO A 542 7.96 -9.16 14.27
N LYS A 543 8.59 -9.06 13.10
CA LYS A 543 10.06 -8.91 12.95
C LYS A 543 10.57 -7.58 13.53
N TYR A 544 9.77 -6.52 13.44
CA TYR A 544 10.03 -5.25 14.12
C TYR A 544 9.98 -5.43 15.65
N LEU A 545 8.97 -6.11 16.20
CA LEU A 545 8.88 -6.38 17.65
C LEU A 545 10.07 -7.23 18.13
N GLU A 546 10.46 -8.28 17.40
CA GLU A 546 11.67 -9.07 17.67
C GLU A 546 12.94 -8.21 17.67
N MET A 547 13.07 -7.28 16.72
CA MET A 547 14.21 -6.37 16.63
C MET A 547 14.24 -5.32 17.74
N VAL A 548 13.07 -4.85 18.20
CA VAL A 548 12.93 -3.62 19.01
C VAL A 548 12.69 -3.90 20.49
N LEU A 549 11.88 -4.91 20.84
CA LEU A 549 11.56 -5.22 22.24
C LEU A 549 12.81 -5.56 23.10
N PRO A 550 13.85 -6.26 22.61
CA PRO A 550 15.08 -6.43 23.37
C PRO A 550 15.79 -5.09 23.62
N LYS A 551 15.86 -4.22 22.61
CA LYS A 551 16.54 -2.91 22.71
C LYS A 551 15.82 -1.94 23.64
N ILE A 552 14.49 -1.99 23.72
CA ILE A 552 13.70 -1.26 24.72
C ILE A 552 13.99 -1.82 26.13
N LYS A 553 13.97 -3.15 26.32
CA LYS A 553 14.30 -3.80 27.61
C LYS A 553 15.73 -3.52 28.08
N GLU A 554 16.66 -3.38 27.15
CA GLU A 554 18.07 -3.01 27.40
C GLU A 554 18.28 -1.50 27.57
N GLY A 555 17.24 -0.66 27.49
CA GLY A 555 17.34 0.80 27.57
C GLY A 555 18.04 1.48 26.38
N LYS A 556 18.34 0.71 25.31
CA LYS A 556 18.99 1.17 24.07
C LYS A 556 18.06 1.88 23.10
N ILE A 557 16.75 1.78 23.33
CA ILE A 557 15.72 2.63 22.70
C ILE A 557 14.90 3.24 23.82
N VAL A 558 14.81 4.56 23.84
CA VAL A 558 14.03 5.33 24.80
C VAL A 558 12.97 6.17 24.10
N TYR A 559 11.86 6.38 24.79
CA TYR A 559 10.66 7.05 24.28
C TYR A 559 10.24 8.17 25.24
N VAL A 560 9.48 9.13 24.71
CA VAL A 560 8.83 10.22 25.46
C VAL A 560 7.45 10.43 24.86
N GLU A 561 6.46 10.60 25.74
CA GLU A 561 5.10 10.98 25.39
C GLU A 561 4.54 12.09 26.27
N ASP A 562 3.85 13.05 25.64
CA ASP A 562 2.90 13.94 26.28
C ASP A 562 1.51 13.26 26.24
N THR A 563 0.88 13.13 27.41
CA THR A 563 -0.43 12.48 27.58
C THR A 563 -1.49 13.53 27.88
N ALA A 564 -2.68 13.39 27.28
CA ALA A 564 -3.84 14.23 27.58
C ALA A 564 -5.02 13.37 28.06
N GLU A 565 -5.40 13.54 29.33
CA GLU A 565 -6.53 12.82 29.92
C GLU A 565 -7.85 13.53 29.60
N GLY A 566 -8.88 12.78 29.20
CA GLY A 566 -10.18 13.32 28.80
C GLY A 566 -10.24 13.81 27.34
N LEU A 567 -11.40 13.62 26.69
CA LEU A 567 -11.63 14.07 25.31
C LEU A 567 -11.75 15.59 25.23
N GLU A 568 -12.18 16.23 26.32
CA GLU A 568 -12.21 17.67 26.55
C GLU A 568 -10.84 18.35 26.39
N ASN A 569 -9.75 17.63 26.68
CA ASN A 569 -8.38 18.10 26.46
C ASN A 569 -7.83 17.72 25.06
N GLY A 570 -8.58 16.94 24.28
CA GLY A 570 -8.27 16.54 22.91
C GLY A 570 -8.01 17.72 21.95
N PRO A 571 -8.82 18.80 21.93
CA PRO A 571 -8.56 19.98 21.11
C PRO A 571 -7.21 20.64 21.42
N THR A 572 -6.85 20.74 22.70
CA THR A 572 -5.57 21.31 23.15
C THR A 572 -4.40 20.41 22.75
N ALA A 573 -4.53 19.09 22.91
CA ALA A 573 -3.52 18.13 22.43
C ALA A 573 -3.35 18.16 20.90
N LEU A 574 -4.44 18.33 20.15
CA LEU A 574 -4.45 18.44 18.69
C LEU A 574 -3.81 19.74 18.19
N ALA A 575 -4.14 20.89 18.81
CA ALA A 575 -3.48 22.16 18.53
C ALA A 575 -1.97 22.10 18.86
N GLY A 576 -1.61 21.42 19.96
CA GLY A 576 -0.24 21.16 20.36
C GLY A 576 0.58 20.32 19.35
N LEU A 577 -0.06 19.48 18.54
CA LEU A 577 0.59 18.83 17.39
C LEU A 577 0.97 19.86 16.32
N PHE A 578 -0.01 20.55 15.74
CA PHE A 578 0.18 21.39 14.56
C PHE A 578 1.01 22.65 14.84
N THR A 579 1.03 23.13 16.09
CA THR A 579 1.96 24.18 16.55
C THR A 579 3.38 23.66 16.83
N GLY A 580 3.57 22.34 16.87
CA GLY A 580 4.85 21.69 17.15
C GLY A 580 5.25 21.74 18.62
N GLN A 581 4.30 21.77 19.56
CA GLN A 581 4.55 21.79 21.01
C GLN A 581 4.81 20.38 21.56
N ASN A 582 4.01 19.37 21.19
CA ASN A 582 4.03 18.02 21.81
C ASN A 582 5.27 17.16 21.45
N VAL A 583 5.56 16.16 22.29
CA VAL A 583 6.56 15.09 22.13
C VAL A 583 5.88 13.75 22.47
N GLY A 584 5.24 13.08 21.50
CA GLY A 584 4.44 11.85 21.71
C GLY A 584 2.96 12.12 22.07
N LYS A 585 2.13 11.07 22.25
CA LYS A 585 0.64 11.18 22.16
C LYS A 585 -0.15 10.04 22.84
N GLN A 586 -1.13 10.36 23.70
CA GLN A 586 -2.28 9.48 24.03
C GLN A 586 -3.52 10.28 24.53
N VAL A 587 -4.74 9.77 24.25
CA VAL A 587 -6.05 10.23 24.77
C VAL A 587 -6.97 9.02 25.02
N ILE A 588 -7.86 9.07 26.03
CA ILE A 588 -8.69 7.93 26.50
C ILE A 588 -10.19 8.31 26.58
N PHE A 589 -11.10 7.34 26.38
CA PHE A 589 -12.55 7.55 26.24
C PHE A 589 -13.42 6.43 26.87
N ARG A 590 -14.74 6.65 26.90
CA ARG A 590 -15.75 5.91 27.70
C ARG A 590 -17.07 5.74 26.92
N ASP A 591 -17.84 4.65 27.02
CA ASP A 591 -17.66 3.35 27.70
C ASP A 591 -18.16 2.22 26.76
N TYR A 592 -18.06 0.96 27.19
CA TYR A 592 -18.49 -0.25 26.45
C TYR A 592 -19.32 -1.17 27.38
N VAL A 593 -19.81 -2.33 26.90
CA VAL A 593 -20.52 -3.31 27.74
C VAL A 593 -19.60 -3.80 28.86
N THR A 594 -19.87 -3.39 30.10
CA THR A 594 -19.14 -3.84 31.29
C THR A 594 -19.92 -4.95 31.97
N GLY A 595 -19.27 -6.12 32.17
CA GLY A 595 -19.96 -7.36 32.52
C GLY A 595 -20.39 -8.18 31.29
N PHE A 596 -21.32 -9.11 31.48
CA PHE A 596 -21.91 -9.90 30.39
C PHE A 596 -22.93 -9.07 29.60
N PRO A 597 -23.07 -9.30 28.27
CA PRO A 597 -24.11 -8.68 27.46
C PRO A 597 -25.52 -8.96 27.97
N LYS A 598 -26.36 -7.93 27.92
CA LYS A 598 -27.80 -7.99 28.19
C LYS A 598 -28.57 -7.78 26.89
N GLU A 599 -29.83 -8.19 26.91
CA GLU A 599 -30.77 -7.94 25.82
C GLU A 599 -30.91 -6.45 25.49
N SER A 600 -30.91 -5.59 26.53
CA SER A 600 -30.92 -4.12 26.44
C SER A 600 -29.71 -3.49 25.75
N ASP A 601 -28.63 -4.24 25.54
CA ASP A 601 -27.40 -3.76 24.91
C ASP A 601 -27.45 -3.91 23.38
N MET A 602 -28.58 -4.40 22.86
CA MET A 602 -28.85 -4.71 21.46
C MET A 602 -30.26 -4.23 21.07
N GLN A 603 -30.48 -3.91 19.80
CA GLN A 603 -31.79 -3.50 19.28
C GLN A 603 -32.04 -4.15 17.93
N VAL A 604 -33.25 -4.67 17.73
CA VAL A 604 -33.76 -5.14 16.44
C VAL A 604 -34.33 -3.94 15.69
N ALA A 605 -34.02 -3.80 14.41
CA ALA A 605 -34.48 -2.70 13.57
C ALA A 605 -34.80 -3.18 12.15
N GLU A 606 -35.89 -2.67 11.58
CA GLU A 606 -36.27 -2.94 10.20
C GLU A 606 -35.41 -2.12 9.23
N SER A 607 -35.09 -2.71 8.07
CA SER A 607 -34.41 -2.03 6.96
C SER A 607 -34.86 -2.64 5.63
N SER A 608 -34.50 -2.00 4.51
CA SER A 608 -34.80 -2.50 3.17
C SER A 608 -33.54 -2.62 2.33
N ILE A 609 -33.50 -3.63 1.47
CA ILE A 609 -32.35 -4.02 0.66
C ILE A 609 -32.83 -4.49 -0.71
N GLN A 610 -32.03 -4.27 -1.75
CA GLN A 610 -32.32 -4.78 -3.10
C GLN A 610 -31.87 -6.24 -3.21
N LEU A 611 -32.66 -7.08 -3.90
CA LEU A 611 -32.42 -8.52 -4.00
C LEU A 611 -31.48 -8.92 -5.15
N GLU A 612 -30.58 -8.02 -5.53
CA GLU A 612 -29.62 -8.12 -6.63
C GLU A 612 -28.27 -7.50 -6.17
N VAL A 613 -27.13 -8.01 -6.66
CA VAL A 613 -25.81 -7.46 -6.37
C VAL A 613 -25.58 -6.21 -7.25
N PRO A 614 -25.32 -5.02 -6.67
CA PRO A 614 -25.24 -3.78 -7.42
C PRO A 614 -24.26 -3.79 -8.59
N GLU A 615 -24.66 -3.15 -9.70
CA GLU A 615 -23.88 -2.93 -10.92
C GLU A 615 -22.77 -1.86 -10.73
N ALA A 616 -21.98 -1.97 -9.66
CA ALA A 616 -20.91 -1.03 -9.32
C ALA A 616 -19.57 -1.74 -9.07
N GLU A 617 -18.46 -1.07 -9.37
CA GLU A 617 -17.12 -1.66 -9.44
C GLU A 617 -16.67 -2.32 -8.12
N ASP A 618 -17.02 -1.70 -6.99
CA ASP A 618 -16.79 -2.21 -5.63
C ASP A 618 -17.51 -3.54 -5.31
N TYR A 619 -18.49 -3.92 -6.13
CA TYR A 619 -19.25 -5.17 -6.02
C TYR A 619 -18.95 -6.15 -7.18
N ASN A 620 -17.87 -5.95 -7.96
CA ASN A 620 -17.47 -6.89 -9.02
C ASN A 620 -17.21 -8.33 -8.53
N ASN A 621 -16.93 -8.53 -7.23
CA ASN A 621 -16.86 -9.85 -6.56
C ASN A 621 -17.98 -10.02 -5.51
N GLY A 622 -19.07 -9.27 -5.67
CA GLY A 622 -20.14 -9.16 -4.69
C GLY A 622 -21.05 -10.38 -4.66
N ILE A 623 -21.63 -10.65 -3.49
CA ILE A 623 -22.53 -11.78 -3.25
C ILE A 623 -23.64 -11.33 -2.29
N LEU A 624 -24.88 -11.62 -2.66
CA LEU A 624 -26.06 -11.43 -1.82
C LEU A 624 -26.54 -12.79 -1.27
N PHE A 625 -26.75 -12.86 0.04
CA PHE A 625 -27.25 -14.04 0.73
C PHE A 625 -28.63 -13.78 1.33
N LYS A 626 -29.45 -14.83 1.38
CA LYS A 626 -30.51 -14.97 2.39
C LYS A 626 -29.96 -15.76 3.56
N ASN A 627 -29.99 -15.20 4.76
CA ASN A 627 -29.46 -15.82 5.96
C ASN A 627 -30.50 -16.80 6.52
N LEU A 628 -30.09 -18.05 6.81
CA LEU A 628 -31.03 -19.12 7.21
C LEU A 628 -30.91 -19.48 8.70
N TYR A 629 -29.69 -19.50 9.25
CA TYR A 629 -29.43 -19.89 10.64
C TYR A 629 -28.31 -19.05 11.28
N LEU A 630 -28.62 -18.19 12.25
CA LEU A 630 -27.57 -17.41 12.94
C LEU A 630 -26.93 -18.20 14.08
N SER A 631 -25.61 -18.11 14.20
CA SER A 631 -24.85 -18.65 15.32
C SER A 631 -24.76 -17.65 16.49
N CYS A 632 -25.10 -18.09 17.71
CA CYS A 632 -24.70 -17.39 18.94
C CYS A 632 -23.46 -18.09 19.53
N ASP A 633 -22.31 -17.40 19.58
CA ASP A 633 -21.03 -17.97 20.04
C ASP A 633 -20.37 -17.14 21.16
N PRO A 634 -19.65 -17.77 22.12
CA PRO A 634 -19.12 -17.06 23.31
C PRO A 634 -18.15 -15.91 23.02
N TYR A 635 -17.43 -15.96 21.89
CA TYR A 635 -16.50 -14.90 21.51
C TYR A 635 -17.20 -13.56 21.22
N MET A 636 -18.50 -13.56 20.93
CA MET A 636 -19.22 -12.35 20.53
C MET A 636 -19.18 -11.28 21.64
N SER A 637 -19.20 -11.71 22.91
CA SER A 637 -19.06 -10.80 24.06
C SER A 637 -17.72 -10.04 24.09
N SER A 638 -16.62 -10.59 23.56
CA SER A 638 -15.34 -9.87 23.53
C SER A 638 -15.25 -8.85 22.39
N ARG A 639 -16.25 -8.80 21.49
CA ARG A 639 -16.39 -7.76 20.46
C ARG A 639 -17.32 -6.63 20.87
N MET A 640 -18.12 -6.80 21.92
CA MET A 640 -18.97 -5.76 22.53
C MET A 640 -18.18 -4.86 23.51
N ARG A 641 -16.86 -4.73 23.30
CA ARG A 641 -15.82 -4.31 24.26
C ARG A 641 -14.75 -3.44 23.59
N PRO A 642 -13.91 -2.71 24.36
CA PRO A 642 -12.72 -2.08 23.78
C PRO A 642 -11.81 -3.16 23.21
N ALA A 643 -11.41 -3.00 21.95
CA ALA A 643 -10.75 -4.06 21.21
C ALA A 643 -9.40 -4.45 21.82
N ILE A 644 -9.23 -5.75 22.11
CA ILE A 644 -7.91 -6.36 22.18
C ILE A 644 -7.36 -6.42 20.75
N PRO A 645 -6.17 -5.87 20.45
CA PRO A 645 -5.60 -5.94 19.10
C PRO A 645 -5.52 -7.38 18.58
N GLY A 646 -6.03 -7.60 17.36
CA GLY A 646 -6.06 -8.92 16.71
C GLY A 646 -7.38 -9.69 16.80
N ALA A 647 -8.40 -9.20 17.53
CA ALA A 647 -9.66 -9.93 17.76
C ALA A 647 -10.78 -9.65 16.72
N TYR A 648 -10.51 -9.72 15.41
CA TYR A 648 -11.52 -9.53 14.36
C TYR A 648 -11.96 -10.82 13.66
N ILE A 649 -13.26 -11.11 13.70
CA ILE A 649 -14.05 -11.76 12.65
C ILE A 649 -15.53 -11.33 12.86
N ASP A 650 -16.52 -11.95 12.22
CA ASP A 650 -17.96 -11.66 12.40
C ASP A 650 -18.74 -12.89 12.94
N SER A 651 -20.05 -13.01 12.69
CA SER A 651 -20.89 -14.14 13.12
C SER A 651 -20.96 -15.24 12.05
N PHE A 652 -20.87 -16.51 12.46
CA PHE A 652 -20.98 -17.64 11.53
C PHE A 652 -22.43 -17.99 11.19
N VAL A 653 -22.76 -18.14 9.92
CA VAL A 653 -24.15 -18.32 9.43
C VAL A 653 -24.18 -19.17 8.15
N PRO A 654 -25.04 -20.21 8.10
CA PRO A 654 -25.52 -20.80 6.87
C PRO A 654 -26.54 -19.91 6.15
N GLY A 655 -26.37 -19.77 4.83
CA GLY A 655 -27.22 -18.96 3.96
C GLY A 655 -27.32 -19.54 2.55
N SER A 656 -28.25 -19.02 1.75
CA SER A 656 -28.39 -19.32 0.33
C SER A 656 -28.03 -18.10 -0.52
N VAL A 657 -27.19 -18.27 -1.54
CA VAL A 657 -26.85 -17.22 -2.49
C VAL A 657 -28.08 -16.86 -3.32
N LEU A 658 -28.55 -15.61 -3.22
CA LEU A 658 -29.66 -15.08 -4.02
C LEU A 658 -29.19 -14.49 -5.35
N ASP A 659 -28.01 -13.88 -5.34
CA ASP A 659 -27.33 -13.36 -6.52
C ASP A 659 -25.82 -13.24 -6.27
N SER A 660 -25.01 -13.30 -7.33
CA SER A 660 -23.55 -13.21 -7.21
C SER A 660 -22.87 -12.77 -8.51
N ARG A 661 -21.90 -11.86 -8.36
CA ARG A 661 -20.94 -11.46 -9.40
C ARG A 661 -19.59 -12.20 -9.24
N HIS A 662 -19.41 -12.96 -8.14
CA HIS A 662 -18.18 -13.70 -7.84
C HIS A 662 -18.13 -15.04 -8.62
N PRO A 663 -17.09 -15.33 -9.41
CA PRO A 663 -17.08 -16.46 -10.36
C PRO A 663 -17.29 -17.85 -9.72
N ASP A 664 -16.78 -18.04 -8.51
CA ASP A 664 -16.93 -19.32 -7.77
C ASP A 664 -18.34 -19.55 -7.20
N TYR A 665 -19.21 -18.54 -7.08
CA TYR A 665 -20.52 -18.63 -6.43
C TYR A 665 -21.67 -18.33 -7.42
N LYS A 666 -22.81 -18.97 -7.21
CA LYS A 666 -23.97 -18.93 -8.11
C LYS A 666 -25.27 -18.90 -7.32
N LYS A 667 -26.30 -18.27 -7.89
CA LYS A 667 -27.67 -18.29 -7.36
C LYS A 667 -28.12 -19.72 -7.06
N GLY A 668 -28.58 -19.96 -5.83
CA GLY A 668 -28.95 -21.28 -5.31
C GLY A 668 -27.83 -22.08 -4.65
N ASP A 669 -26.56 -21.63 -4.66
CA ASP A 669 -25.51 -22.22 -3.83
C ASP A 669 -25.87 -22.07 -2.33
N LEU A 670 -25.79 -23.18 -1.59
CA LEU A 670 -25.84 -23.18 -0.14
C LEU A 670 -24.42 -22.99 0.41
N VAL A 671 -24.27 -22.09 1.37
CA VAL A 671 -22.97 -21.68 1.93
C VAL A 671 -23.04 -21.57 3.45
N TRP A 672 -21.88 -21.62 4.10
CA TRP A 672 -21.70 -21.13 5.46
C TRP A 672 -20.44 -20.27 5.55
N GLY A 673 -20.48 -19.21 6.35
CA GLY A 673 -19.37 -18.25 6.48
C GLY A 673 -19.74 -17.11 7.40
N PHE A 674 -19.08 -15.97 7.23
CA PHE A 674 -19.38 -14.75 7.98
C PHE A 674 -20.43 -13.89 7.28
N THR A 675 -21.42 -13.42 8.04
CA THR A 675 -22.53 -12.60 7.54
C THR A 675 -23.10 -11.72 8.66
N GLY A 676 -24.04 -10.82 8.34
CA GLY A 676 -24.72 -9.97 9.31
C GLY A 676 -25.72 -10.71 10.22
N TRP A 677 -26.26 -9.99 11.21
CA TRP A 677 -27.41 -10.43 12.02
C TRP A 677 -28.68 -9.75 11.48
N GLU A 678 -29.08 -10.21 10.30
CA GLU A 678 -30.08 -9.61 9.41
C GLU A 678 -30.67 -10.71 8.50
N GLU A 679 -31.79 -10.46 7.82
CA GLU A 679 -32.39 -11.46 6.90
C GLU A 679 -31.58 -11.67 5.61
N TYR A 680 -30.96 -10.60 5.09
CA TYR A 680 -30.21 -10.62 3.84
C TYR A 680 -28.91 -9.83 4.00
N THR A 681 -27.78 -10.41 3.62
CA THR A 681 -26.47 -9.75 3.69
C THR A 681 -25.87 -9.61 2.30
N LEU A 682 -25.40 -8.40 1.99
CA LEU A 682 -24.65 -8.10 0.78
C LEU A 682 -23.16 -7.92 1.10
N LEU A 683 -22.31 -8.87 0.70
CA LEU A 683 -20.86 -8.76 0.81
C LEU A 683 -20.27 -8.20 -0.49
N LYS A 684 -19.37 -7.21 -0.39
CA LYS A 684 -18.57 -6.70 -1.54
C LYS A 684 -17.57 -7.72 -2.08
N SER A 685 -17.04 -8.55 -1.19
CA SER A 685 -16.18 -9.70 -1.50
C SER A 685 -16.18 -10.62 -0.27
N PRO A 686 -16.29 -11.95 -0.41
CA PRO A 686 -16.19 -12.86 0.71
C PRO A 686 -14.74 -12.96 1.20
N LEU A 687 -14.52 -12.88 2.53
CA LEU A 687 -13.20 -13.12 3.14
C LEU A 687 -13.04 -14.56 3.63
N VAL A 688 -14.08 -15.13 4.25
CA VAL A 688 -14.17 -16.56 4.60
C VAL A 688 -15.61 -17.01 4.40
N LEU A 689 -15.80 -17.85 3.38
CA LEU A 689 -17.07 -18.42 2.97
C LEU A 689 -16.79 -19.81 2.39
N PHE A 690 -17.65 -20.78 2.69
CA PHE A 690 -17.52 -22.17 2.26
C PHE A 690 -18.84 -22.64 1.65
N LYS A 691 -18.78 -23.34 0.50
CA LYS A 691 -19.96 -24.05 -0.01
C LYS A 691 -20.28 -25.25 0.86
N ILE A 692 -21.57 -25.54 1.01
CA ILE A 692 -22.09 -26.73 1.68
C ILE A 692 -22.08 -27.89 0.66
N PRO A 693 -21.24 -28.93 0.84
CA PRO A 693 -21.08 -29.99 -0.16
C PRO A 693 -22.14 -31.10 -0.05
N ASP A 694 -22.89 -31.15 1.06
CA ASP A 694 -23.86 -32.19 1.35
C ASP A 694 -25.10 -31.59 2.02
N ALA A 695 -26.20 -31.53 1.27
CA ALA A 695 -27.50 -31.06 1.74
C ALA A 695 -28.37 -32.18 2.35
N ASN A 696 -27.85 -33.40 2.52
CA ASN A 696 -28.57 -34.53 3.14
C ASN A 696 -28.42 -34.54 4.68
N VAL A 697 -27.98 -33.44 5.26
CA VAL A 697 -27.86 -33.19 6.71
C VAL A 697 -28.50 -31.82 7.02
N PRO A 698 -29.05 -31.58 8.22
CA PRO A 698 -29.72 -30.31 8.54
C PRO A 698 -28.78 -29.11 8.35
N LEU A 699 -29.23 -28.07 7.63
CA LEU A 699 -28.37 -26.90 7.37
C LEU A 699 -27.96 -26.14 8.65
N SER A 700 -28.75 -26.22 9.72
CA SER A 700 -28.41 -25.70 11.05
C SER A 700 -27.06 -26.21 11.55
N TYR A 701 -26.70 -27.47 11.22
CA TYR A 701 -25.45 -28.09 11.66
C TYR A 701 -24.20 -27.34 11.18
N TYR A 702 -24.28 -26.56 10.10
CA TYR A 702 -23.19 -25.72 9.62
C TYR A 702 -22.99 -24.42 10.43
N THR A 703 -23.86 -24.11 11.40
CA THR A 703 -23.54 -23.18 12.52
C THR A 703 -22.65 -23.83 13.60
N GLY A 704 -22.49 -25.15 13.53
CA GLY A 704 -22.23 -26.00 14.70
C GLY A 704 -21.31 -27.17 14.40
N ILE A 705 -21.83 -28.40 14.47
CA ILE A 705 -21.08 -29.65 14.26
C ILE A 705 -20.37 -29.73 12.90
N LEU A 706 -20.91 -29.14 11.83
CA LEU A 706 -20.28 -29.07 10.51
C LEU A 706 -19.64 -27.71 10.20
N GLY A 707 -19.81 -26.72 11.08
CA GLY A 707 -19.21 -25.40 10.99
C GLY A 707 -18.01 -25.23 11.93
N MET A 708 -17.75 -23.96 12.29
CA MET A 708 -16.64 -23.58 13.16
C MET A 708 -16.60 -24.32 14.51
N PRO A 709 -17.70 -24.51 15.28
CA PRO A 709 -17.62 -25.18 16.58
C PRO A 709 -17.17 -26.64 16.49
N GLY A 710 -17.62 -27.38 15.47
CA GLY A 710 -17.17 -28.75 15.21
C GLY A 710 -15.71 -28.82 14.78
N MET A 711 -15.28 -27.90 13.90
CA MET A 711 -13.88 -27.79 13.49
C MET A 711 -12.97 -27.45 14.69
N THR A 712 -13.44 -26.60 15.60
CA THR A 712 -12.75 -26.23 16.84
C THR A 712 -12.60 -27.44 17.78
N ALA A 713 -13.65 -28.25 17.93
CA ALA A 713 -13.60 -29.50 18.70
C ALA A 713 -12.62 -30.53 18.09
N TYR A 714 -12.59 -30.63 16.76
CA TYR A 714 -11.67 -31.50 16.03
C TYR A 714 -10.21 -31.10 16.25
N VAL A 715 -9.87 -29.84 15.96
CA VAL A 715 -8.49 -29.32 16.08
C VAL A 715 -8.00 -29.39 17.53
N GLY A 716 -8.77 -28.83 18.46
CA GLY A 716 -8.38 -28.75 19.88
C GLY A 716 -8.20 -30.12 20.54
N LEU A 717 -8.88 -31.17 20.06
CA LEU A 717 -8.63 -32.52 20.52
C LEU A 717 -7.51 -33.20 19.73
N TYR A 718 -7.67 -33.44 18.42
CA TYR A 718 -6.77 -34.32 17.68
C TYR A 718 -5.39 -33.70 17.42
N GLU A 719 -5.36 -32.46 16.96
CA GLU A 719 -4.12 -31.78 16.61
C GLU A 719 -3.45 -31.20 17.87
N ILE A 720 -4.21 -30.52 18.75
CA ILE A 720 -3.63 -29.88 19.96
C ILE A 720 -3.45 -30.86 21.13
N CYS A 721 -4.41 -31.74 21.46
CA CYS A 721 -4.27 -32.67 22.59
C CYS A 721 -3.72 -34.06 22.23
N SER A 722 -3.84 -34.50 20.97
CA SER A 722 -3.35 -35.78 20.45
C SER A 722 -3.72 -36.98 21.35
N PRO A 723 -5.02 -37.29 21.52
CA PRO A 723 -5.52 -38.24 22.51
C PRO A 723 -5.03 -39.66 22.26
N LYS A 724 -4.78 -40.40 23.34
CA LYS A 724 -4.43 -41.82 23.29
C LYS A 724 -5.49 -42.65 24.03
N LYS A 725 -5.76 -43.85 23.50
CA LYS A 725 -6.67 -44.82 24.11
C LYS A 725 -6.27 -45.09 25.57
N GLY A 726 -7.23 -45.00 26.48
CA GLY A 726 -7.04 -45.17 27.92
C GLY A 726 -6.60 -43.92 28.70
N GLU A 727 -6.42 -42.76 28.04
CA GLU A 727 -6.17 -41.49 28.74
C GLU A 727 -7.42 -40.93 29.41
N TYR A 728 -7.20 -40.16 30.48
CA TYR A 728 -8.23 -39.50 31.29
C TYR A 728 -8.45 -38.05 30.80
N VAL A 729 -9.63 -37.79 30.22
CA VAL A 729 -10.00 -36.53 29.56
C VAL A 729 -11.04 -35.77 30.40
N PHE A 730 -10.77 -34.51 30.72
CA PHE A 730 -11.75 -33.59 31.30
C PHE A 730 -12.16 -32.51 30.28
N VAL A 731 -13.43 -32.10 30.31
CA VAL A 731 -13.98 -31.04 29.45
C VAL A 731 -14.76 -30.03 30.30
N SER A 732 -14.37 -28.75 30.24
CA SER A 732 -15.15 -27.66 30.86
C SER A 732 -16.23 -27.15 29.88
N ALA A 733 -17.36 -26.65 30.42
CA ALA A 733 -18.56 -26.32 29.64
C ALA A 733 -19.02 -27.45 28.69
N ALA A 734 -18.98 -28.69 29.17
CA ALA A 734 -19.05 -29.89 28.32
C ALA A 734 -20.36 -30.06 27.55
N SER A 735 -21.48 -29.49 28.01
CA SER A 735 -22.77 -29.53 27.29
C SER A 735 -22.91 -28.46 26.20
N GLY A 736 -21.90 -27.61 25.99
CA GLY A 736 -21.89 -26.58 24.94
C GLY A 736 -21.56 -27.14 23.55
N ALA A 737 -21.60 -26.27 22.54
CA ALA A 737 -21.39 -26.63 21.14
C ALA A 737 -20.07 -27.38 20.87
N VAL A 738 -18.95 -26.86 21.37
CA VAL A 738 -17.62 -27.49 21.25
C VAL A 738 -17.51 -28.68 22.19
N GLY A 739 -17.87 -28.50 23.47
CA GLY A 739 -17.70 -29.51 24.52
C GLY A 739 -18.39 -30.85 24.24
N GLN A 740 -19.61 -30.83 23.68
CA GLN A 740 -20.36 -32.05 23.42
C GLN A 740 -19.70 -32.93 22.34
N LEU A 741 -18.97 -32.29 21.41
CA LEU A 741 -18.26 -32.96 20.32
C LEU A 741 -16.89 -33.45 20.79
N VAL A 742 -16.15 -32.63 21.54
CA VAL A 742 -14.86 -33.03 22.17
C VAL A 742 -15.01 -34.29 22.99
N GLY A 743 -16.06 -34.37 23.84
CA GLY A 743 -16.30 -35.54 24.66
C GLY A 743 -16.53 -36.80 23.83
N GLN A 744 -17.41 -36.73 22.83
CA GLN A 744 -17.68 -37.85 21.93
C GLN A 744 -16.46 -38.25 21.09
N PHE A 745 -15.66 -37.30 20.62
CA PHE A 745 -14.41 -37.58 19.90
C PHE A 745 -13.37 -38.25 20.81
N ALA A 746 -13.32 -37.88 22.10
CA ALA A 746 -12.50 -38.56 23.10
C ALA A 746 -13.03 -39.97 23.43
N LYS A 747 -14.35 -40.19 23.51
CA LYS A 747 -14.95 -41.53 23.63
C LYS A 747 -14.60 -42.41 22.43
N LEU A 748 -14.69 -41.89 21.20
CA LEU A 748 -14.28 -42.59 19.97
C LEU A 748 -12.77 -42.87 19.93
N SER A 749 -11.94 -42.01 20.53
CA SER A 749 -10.50 -42.24 20.74
C SER A 749 -10.20 -43.31 21.81
N GLY A 750 -11.23 -43.83 22.49
CA GLY A 750 -11.11 -44.83 23.54
C GLY A 750 -10.62 -44.28 24.88
N CYS A 751 -10.88 -43.00 25.16
CA CYS A 751 -10.59 -42.35 26.43
C CYS A 751 -11.70 -42.55 27.48
N TYR A 752 -11.36 -42.31 28.74
CA TYR A 752 -12.32 -42.06 29.82
C TYR A 752 -12.56 -40.55 29.90
N VAL A 753 -13.81 -40.11 29.91
CA VAL A 753 -14.21 -38.71 29.67
C VAL A 753 -15.18 -38.23 30.75
N VAL A 754 -14.84 -37.11 31.38
CA VAL A 754 -15.70 -36.45 32.38
C VAL A 754 -16.00 -35.02 31.94
N GLY A 755 -17.26 -34.60 32.12
CA GLY A 755 -17.72 -33.25 31.76
C GLY A 755 -18.19 -32.44 32.98
N SER A 756 -17.92 -31.14 32.98
CA SER A 756 -18.61 -30.20 33.91
C SER A 756 -19.64 -29.35 33.18
N ALA A 757 -20.82 -29.20 33.76
CA ALA A 757 -21.91 -28.36 33.25
C ALA A 757 -22.57 -27.54 34.37
N GLY A 758 -23.48 -26.62 34.03
CA GLY A 758 -24.06 -25.63 34.96
C GLY A 758 -25.50 -25.88 35.41
N SER A 759 -26.03 -27.09 35.20
CA SER A 759 -27.34 -27.56 35.71
C SER A 759 -27.38 -29.10 35.74
N LYS A 760 -28.24 -29.69 36.56
CA LYS A 760 -28.48 -31.15 36.59
C LYS A 760 -28.91 -31.71 35.23
N GLU A 761 -29.84 -31.05 34.54
CA GLU A 761 -30.28 -31.43 33.20
C GLU A 761 -29.11 -31.62 32.22
N LYS A 762 -28.14 -30.69 32.25
CA LYS A 762 -26.96 -30.74 31.37
C LYS A 762 -25.97 -31.84 31.77
N VAL A 763 -25.94 -32.22 33.05
CA VAL A 763 -25.20 -33.40 33.54
C VAL A 763 -25.86 -34.70 33.08
N ASP A 764 -27.19 -34.79 33.20
CA ASP A 764 -27.94 -35.95 32.72
C ASP A 764 -27.80 -36.10 31.19
N LEU A 765 -27.81 -35.00 30.43
CA LEU A 765 -27.58 -34.99 28.99
C LEU A 765 -26.19 -35.51 28.61
N LEU A 766 -25.15 -35.13 29.36
CA LEU A 766 -23.76 -35.57 29.15
C LEU A 766 -23.60 -37.08 29.28
N LYS A 767 -24.13 -37.67 30.35
CA LYS A 767 -24.06 -39.12 30.58
C LYS A 767 -24.99 -39.89 29.64
N ASN A 768 -26.25 -39.47 29.53
CA ASN A 768 -27.30 -40.27 28.89
C ASN A 768 -27.38 -40.11 27.36
N LYS A 769 -26.97 -38.95 26.80
CA LYS A 769 -27.07 -38.66 25.35
C LYS A 769 -25.73 -38.50 24.65
N PHE A 770 -24.71 -37.95 25.32
CA PHE A 770 -23.37 -37.78 24.76
C PHE A 770 -22.36 -38.87 25.17
N GLY A 771 -22.74 -39.83 26.00
CA GLY A 771 -21.93 -40.99 26.35
C GLY A 771 -20.66 -40.68 27.17
N PHE A 772 -20.63 -39.56 27.90
CA PHE A 772 -19.59 -39.30 28.89
C PHE A 772 -19.66 -40.34 30.00
N ASP A 773 -18.51 -40.80 30.51
CA ASP A 773 -18.48 -41.79 31.60
C ASP A 773 -19.05 -41.17 32.89
N GLU A 774 -18.67 -39.94 33.19
CA GLU A 774 -19.16 -39.17 34.33
C GLU A 774 -19.39 -37.68 33.99
N ALA A 775 -20.22 -37.01 34.78
CA ALA A 775 -20.39 -35.56 34.69
C ALA A 775 -20.90 -34.97 36.01
N PHE A 776 -20.63 -33.68 36.26
CA PHE A 776 -21.03 -32.99 37.50
C PHE A 776 -21.47 -31.53 37.27
N ASN A 777 -22.33 -31.04 38.17
CA ASN A 777 -22.76 -29.64 38.15
C ASN A 777 -21.77 -28.79 38.94
N TYR A 778 -20.93 -28.00 38.26
CA TYR A 778 -19.89 -27.21 38.93
C TYR A 778 -20.44 -26.12 39.87
N LYS A 779 -21.75 -25.80 39.80
CA LYS A 779 -22.42 -24.86 40.70
C LYS A 779 -22.86 -25.48 42.03
N GLU A 780 -22.91 -26.81 42.12
CA GLU A 780 -23.31 -27.55 43.32
C GLU A 780 -22.10 -28.08 44.12
N GLU A 781 -20.90 -28.09 43.52
CA GLU A 781 -19.66 -28.51 44.19
C GLU A 781 -19.08 -27.38 45.07
N PRO A 782 -18.92 -27.59 46.39
CA PRO A 782 -18.28 -26.60 47.27
C PRO A 782 -16.75 -26.53 47.09
N ASP A 783 -16.14 -27.57 46.53
CA ASP A 783 -14.71 -27.68 46.25
C ASP A 783 -14.49 -28.41 44.92
N LEU A 784 -13.91 -27.73 43.94
CA LEU A 784 -13.63 -28.25 42.60
C LEU A 784 -12.43 -29.22 42.57
N ASP A 785 -11.45 -29.08 43.46
CA ASP A 785 -10.34 -30.02 43.57
C ASP A 785 -10.82 -31.35 44.17
N ALA A 786 -11.62 -31.29 45.24
CA ALA A 786 -12.30 -32.47 45.76
C ALA A 786 -13.21 -33.12 44.69
N ALA A 787 -14.02 -32.34 43.96
CA ALA A 787 -14.87 -32.86 42.89
C ALA A 787 -14.07 -33.60 41.81
N LEU A 788 -13.02 -32.97 41.28
CA LEU A 788 -12.17 -33.59 40.26
C LEU A 788 -11.49 -34.87 40.78
N LYS A 789 -11.07 -34.94 42.05
CA LYS A 789 -10.49 -36.15 42.65
C LYS A 789 -11.48 -37.33 42.71
N ARG A 790 -12.78 -37.08 42.92
CA ARG A 790 -13.79 -38.15 42.92
C ARG A 790 -13.94 -38.80 41.54
N TYR A 791 -13.94 -38.01 40.47
CA TYR A 791 -14.09 -38.52 39.09
C TYR A 791 -12.76 -38.90 38.42
N PHE A 792 -11.63 -38.39 38.91
CA PHE A 792 -10.27 -38.66 38.44
C PHE A 792 -9.32 -39.10 39.57
N PRO A 793 -9.55 -40.26 40.24
CA PRO A 793 -8.66 -40.76 41.30
C PRO A 793 -7.23 -41.10 40.83
N LYS A 794 -6.99 -41.13 39.51
CA LYS A 794 -5.65 -41.28 38.89
C LYS A 794 -5.10 -39.98 38.27
N GLY A 795 -5.82 -38.86 38.42
CA GLY A 795 -5.58 -37.57 37.78
C GLY A 795 -6.04 -37.49 36.31
N ILE A 796 -5.81 -36.31 35.70
CA ILE A 796 -6.28 -35.90 34.37
C ILE A 796 -5.11 -35.86 33.37
N ASP A 797 -5.17 -36.63 32.28
CA ASP A 797 -4.19 -36.58 31.17
C ASP A 797 -4.45 -35.39 30.25
N ILE A 798 -5.68 -35.21 29.77
CA ILE A 798 -6.08 -34.13 28.85
C ILE A 798 -7.15 -33.25 29.51
N TYR A 799 -7.02 -31.94 29.34
CA TYR A 799 -8.09 -30.99 29.66
C TYR A 799 -8.41 -30.17 28.41
N PHE A 800 -9.67 -30.15 28.02
CA PHE A 800 -10.16 -29.23 27.00
C PHE A 800 -10.83 -28.05 27.72
N GLU A 801 -10.22 -26.88 27.59
CA GLU A 801 -10.54 -25.69 28.38
C GLU A 801 -11.37 -24.68 27.58
N ASN A 802 -12.59 -24.45 28.04
CA ASN A 802 -13.57 -23.48 27.52
C ASN A 802 -13.92 -22.37 28.53
N VAL A 803 -13.51 -22.50 29.80
CA VAL A 803 -14.03 -21.75 30.96
C VAL A 803 -12.96 -20.92 31.68
N GLY A 804 -11.80 -21.48 32.00
CA GLY A 804 -10.74 -20.80 32.76
C GLY A 804 -11.03 -20.65 34.26
N GLY A 805 -10.41 -19.65 34.88
CA GLY A 805 -10.65 -19.27 36.28
C GLY A 805 -10.39 -20.40 37.28
N LYS A 806 -11.24 -20.49 38.31
CA LYS A 806 -11.16 -21.51 39.38
C LYS A 806 -11.15 -22.96 38.88
N MET A 807 -11.80 -23.24 37.75
CA MET A 807 -11.80 -24.60 37.16
C MET A 807 -10.41 -24.97 36.65
N LEU A 808 -9.73 -24.05 35.96
CA LEU A 808 -8.35 -24.26 35.50
C LEU A 808 -7.39 -24.49 36.68
N ASP A 809 -7.52 -23.69 37.74
CA ASP A 809 -6.67 -23.79 38.93
C ASP A 809 -6.85 -25.15 39.66
N ALA A 810 -8.09 -25.64 39.77
CA ALA A 810 -8.41 -26.96 40.31
C ALA A 810 -7.95 -28.12 39.38
N VAL A 811 -8.00 -27.95 38.06
CA VAL A 811 -7.49 -28.95 37.11
C VAL A 811 -5.97 -29.06 37.17
N LEU A 812 -5.24 -27.95 37.38
CA LEU A 812 -3.78 -27.95 37.51
C LEU A 812 -3.30 -28.86 38.65
N LEU A 813 -3.96 -28.81 39.82
CA LEU A 813 -3.73 -29.70 40.96
C LEU A 813 -3.86 -31.19 40.54
N ASN A 814 -4.87 -31.49 39.74
CA ASN A 814 -5.26 -32.83 39.31
C ASN A 814 -4.58 -33.34 38.03
N LYS A 815 -3.68 -32.57 37.40
CA LYS A 815 -2.95 -33.03 36.20
C LYS A 815 -2.06 -34.26 36.48
N ARG A 816 -2.09 -35.21 35.56
CA ARG A 816 -1.08 -36.29 35.43
C ARG A 816 0.22 -35.76 34.82
N LEU A 817 1.29 -36.54 34.98
CA LEU A 817 2.59 -36.26 34.37
C LEU A 817 2.44 -36.30 32.83
N HIS A 818 3.05 -35.34 32.12
CA HIS A 818 2.91 -35.17 30.66
C HIS A 818 1.45 -34.94 30.19
N GLY A 819 0.65 -34.34 31.06
CA GLY A 819 -0.70 -33.90 30.71
C GLY A 819 -0.69 -32.81 29.63
N ARG A 820 -1.81 -32.67 28.92
CA ARG A 820 -2.08 -31.58 27.98
C ARG A 820 -3.27 -30.74 28.39
N ILE A 821 -3.29 -29.49 27.98
CA ILE A 821 -4.41 -28.55 28.11
C ILE A 821 -4.54 -27.77 26.80
N ALA A 822 -5.65 -27.95 26.08
CA ALA A 822 -6.00 -27.11 24.93
C ALA A 822 -6.88 -25.96 25.40
N ILE A 823 -6.38 -24.73 25.27
CA ILE A 823 -7.08 -23.49 25.60
C ILE A 823 -7.91 -23.07 24.40
N CYS A 824 -9.14 -23.56 24.34
CA CYS A 824 -10.14 -23.18 23.35
C CYS A 824 -10.86 -21.88 23.71
N GLY A 825 -11.02 -21.61 25.01
CA GLY A 825 -11.65 -20.39 25.50
C GLY A 825 -11.59 -20.27 27.02
N MET A 826 -11.96 -19.10 27.54
CA MET A 826 -12.04 -18.86 28.99
C MET A 826 -13.29 -18.04 29.35
N ILE A 827 -14.48 -18.56 29.06
CA ILE A 827 -15.74 -17.79 29.14
C ILE A 827 -16.01 -17.18 30.52
N SER A 828 -15.52 -17.76 31.63
CA SER A 828 -15.66 -17.18 32.98
C SER A 828 -14.94 -15.84 33.13
N GLN A 829 -13.87 -15.63 32.36
CA GLN A 829 -13.05 -14.42 32.40
C GLN A 829 -13.56 -13.33 31.45
N TYR A 830 -14.43 -13.68 30.50
CA TYR A 830 -14.88 -12.76 29.44
C TYR A 830 -15.72 -11.59 29.96
N SER A 831 -16.19 -11.58 31.21
CA SER A 831 -17.02 -10.50 31.79
C SER A 831 -16.41 -9.77 32.98
N LEU A 832 -15.23 -10.18 33.45
CA LEU A 832 -14.63 -9.63 34.66
C LEU A 832 -13.83 -8.35 34.36
N GLY A 833 -14.11 -7.27 35.09
CA GLY A 833 -13.31 -6.02 35.02
C GLY A 833 -11.87 -6.21 35.51
N LYS A 834 -11.59 -7.29 36.25
CA LYS A 834 -10.26 -7.82 36.54
C LYS A 834 -10.34 -9.35 36.49
N PRO A 835 -9.62 -10.03 35.58
CA PRO A 835 -9.59 -11.49 35.53
C PRO A 835 -9.12 -12.13 36.85
N GLU A 836 -9.60 -13.35 37.12
CA GLU A 836 -9.12 -14.20 38.20
C GLU A 836 -7.68 -14.67 37.92
N GLY A 837 -6.84 -14.66 38.95
CA GLY A 837 -5.51 -15.27 38.88
C GLY A 837 -5.61 -16.80 38.79
N VAL A 838 -4.67 -17.41 38.08
CA VAL A 838 -4.41 -18.86 38.11
C VAL A 838 -3.13 -19.08 38.89
N HIS A 839 -3.23 -19.67 40.08
CA HIS A 839 -2.15 -19.65 41.07
C HIS A 839 -1.24 -20.89 40.97
N ASN A 840 -1.78 -22.02 40.51
CA ASN A 840 -1.08 -23.30 40.45
C ASN A 840 -0.22 -23.50 39.19
N LEU A 841 0.14 -22.44 38.46
CA LEU A 841 0.94 -22.52 37.22
C LEU A 841 2.30 -23.21 37.39
N MET A 842 2.88 -23.21 38.60
CA MET A 842 4.07 -24.01 38.94
C MET A 842 3.90 -25.52 38.66
N LEU A 843 2.67 -26.04 38.66
CA LEU A 843 2.37 -27.42 38.31
C LEU A 843 2.58 -27.74 36.83
N LEU A 844 2.66 -26.74 35.94
CA LEU A 844 3.11 -26.97 34.57
C LEU A 844 4.55 -27.52 34.55
N ILE A 845 5.43 -26.98 35.39
CA ILE A 845 6.83 -27.44 35.54
C ILE A 845 6.88 -28.77 36.30
N LEU A 846 6.14 -28.91 37.41
CA LEU A 846 6.19 -30.10 38.25
C LEU A 846 5.51 -31.34 37.62
N LYS A 847 4.51 -31.14 36.75
CA LYS A 847 3.84 -32.22 35.99
C LYS A 847 4.32 -32.32 34.52
N ARG A 848 5.18 -31.42 34.04
CA ARG A 848 5.59 -31.31 32.61
C ARG A 848 4.38 -31.22 31.67
N THR A 849 3.42 -30.38 32.02
CA THR A 849 2.15 -30.20 31.29
C THR A 849 2.34 -29.24 30.12
N ARG A 850 1.89 -29.60 28.91
CA ARG A 850 1.72 -28.65 27.80
C ARG A 850 0.39 -27.93 27.93
N MET A 851 0.40 -26.61 27.85
CA MET A 851 -0.78 -25.75 27.91
C MET A 851 -0.71 -24.77 26.74
N GLU A 852 -1.68 -24.84 25.83
CA GLU A 852 -1.54 -24.28 24.48
C GLU A 852 -2.88 -23.74 23.96
N GLY A 853 -2.89 -22.51 23.47
CA GLY A 853 -4.05 -21.90 22.81
C GLY A 853 -3.98 -22.03 21.30
N PHE A 854 -5.14 -22.10 20.65
CA PHE A 854 -5.27 -22.23 19.21
C PHE A 854 -6.44 -21.40 18.69
N VAL A 855 -6.37 -20.95 17.44
CA VAL A 855 -7.48 -20.27 16.75
C VAL A 855 -7.86 -21.09 15.52
N VAL A 856 -9.14 -21.43 15.40
CA VAL A 856 -9.66 -22.37 14.39
C VAL A 856 -9.48 -21.88 12.93
N SER A 857 -9.35 -20.56 12.72
CA SER A 857 -9.06 -19.95 11.41
C SER A 857 -7.84 -20.56 10.73
N ASP A 858 -6.80 -20.82 11.52
CA ASP A 858 -5.48 -21.20 11.04
C ASP A 858 -5.49 -22.65 10.52
N TYR A 859 -6.52 -23.41 10.90
CA TYR A 859 -6.70 -24.84 10.63
C TYR A 859 -7.77 -25.15 9.58
N TYR A 860 -8.37 -24.16 8.91
CA TYR A 860 -9.35 -24.43 7.85
C TYR A 860 -8.79 -25.25 6.67
N HIS A 861 -7.46 -25.30 6.51
CA HIS A 861 -6.80 -26.21 5.58
C HIS A 861 -7.04 -27.72 5.90
N LEU A 862 -7.50 -28.05 7.11
CA LEU A 862 -7.92 -29.39 7.52
C LEU A 862 -9.44 -29.62 7.42
N TYR A 863 -10.23 -28.65 6.95
CA TYR A 863 -11.70 -28.73 7.00
C TYR A 863 -12.27 -29.91 6.18
N SER A 864 -11.69 -30.24 5.01
CA SER A 864 -12.09 -31.42 4.23
C SER A 864 -11.82 -32.73 4.99
N LYS A 865 -10.63 -32.87 5.59
CA LYS A 865 -10.25 -33.99 6.48
C LYS A 865 -11.20 -34.13 7.66
N TYR A 866 -11.70 -33.01 8.19
CA TYR A 866 -12.74 -33.01 9.23
C TYR A 866 -14.09 -33.53 8.69
N LEU A 867 -14.56 -33.00 7.55
CA LEU A 867 -15.82 -33.44 6.92
C LEU A 867 -15.81 -34.93 6.57
N GLU A 868 -14.73 -35.44 5.97
CA GLU A 868 -14.49 -36.87 5.72
C GLU A 868 -14.59 -37.73 6.99
N MET A 869 -14.10 -37.21 8.12
CA MET A 869 -14.14 -37.89 9.40
C MET A 869 -15.54 -37.86 10.03
N ILE A 870 -16.25 -36.72 9.98
CA ILE A 870 -17.48 -36.50 10.76
C ILE A 870 -18.77 -36.90 10.02
N LEU A 871 -18.89 -36.62 8.72
CA LEU A 871 -20.12 -36.86 7.96
C LEU A 871 -20.58 -38.34 7.99
N PRO A 872 -19.68 -39.35 7.86
CA PRO A 872 -20.08 -40.75 8.04
C PRO A 872 -20.61 -41.03 9.45
N LYS A 873 -19.99 -40.46 10.49
CA LYS A 873 -20.36 -40.72 11.89
C LYS A 873 -21.71 -40.11 12.27
N ILE A 874 -22.08 -38.97 11.67
CA ILE A 874 -23.42 -38.40 11.78
C ILE A 874 -24.44 -39.34 11.12
N LYS A 875 -24.18 -39.77 9.87
CA LYS A 875 -25.07 -40.68 9.11
C LYS A 875 -25.22 -42.07 9.75
N GLU A 876 -24.19 -42.54 10.43
CA GLU A 876 -24.19 -43.80 11.20
C GLU A 876 -24.77 -43.65 12.62
N GLY A 877 -25.17 -42.45 13.05
CA GLY A 877 -25.65 -42.18 14.42
C GLY A 877 -24.60 -42.33 15.53
N LYS A 878 -23.31 -42.40 15.18
CA LYS A 878 -22.18 -42.55 16.10
C LYS A 878 -21.73 -41.22 16.75
N ILE A 879 -22.26 -40.10 16.28
CA ILE A 879 -22.19 -38.79 16.93
C ILE A 879 -23.62 -38.26 17.05
N VAL A 880 -23.99 -37.82 18.25
CA VAL A 880 -25.26 -37.17 18.56
C VAL A 880 -25.00 -35.69 18.78
N TYR A 881 -25.87 -34.83 18.25
CA TYR A 881 -25.77 -33.39 18.40
C TYR A 881 -27.04 -32.81 19.05
N VAL A 882 -26.89 -31.71 19.78
CA VAL A 882 -28.00 -30.95 20.37
C VAL A 882 -27.83 -29.47 20.09
N GLU A 883 -28.84 -28.93 19.43
CA GLU A 883 -29.05 -27.51 19.14
C GLU A 883 -30.16 -26.99 20.06
N ASP A 884 -30.02 -25.74 20.47
CA ASP A 884 -30.99 -24.94 21.21
C ASP A 884 -31.40 -23.82 20.25
N THR A 885 -32.65 -23.83 19.77
CA THR A 885 -33.09 -23.01 18.65
C THR A 885 -34.06 -21.94 19.14
N ALA A 886 -33.65 -20.68 19.02
CA ALA A 886 -34.56 -19.55 19.00
C ALA A 886 -35.15 -19.42 17.59
N GLU A 887 -36.44 -19.09 17.47
CA GLU A 887 -37.10 -18.84 16.19
C GLU A 887 -37.22 -17.32 15.98
N GLY A 888 -36.92 -16.83 14.77
CA GLY A 888 -36.96 -15.41 14.44
C GLY A 888 -35.76 -14.59 14.92
N LEU A 889 -35.39 -13.56 14.13
CA LEU A 889 -34.27 -12.65 14.42
C LEU A 889 -34.48 -11.89 15.73
N GLU A 890 -35.75 -11.58 16.05
CA GLU A 890 -36.20 -10.84 17.21
C GLU A 890 -35.85 -11.53 18.54
N ASN A 891 -35.73 -12.86 18.55
CA ASN A 891 -35.31 -13.64 19.71
C ASN A 891 -33.77 -13.80 19.81
N GLY A 892 -33.01 -13.37 18.80
CA GLY A 892 -31.55 -13.44 18.76
C GLY A 892 -30.84 -12.73 19.93
N PRO A 893 -31.20 -11.47 20.28
CA PRO A 893 -30.62 -10.77 21.43
C PRO A 893 -30.82 -11.51 22.76
N ALA A 894 -32.02 -12.07 22.97
CA ALA A 894 -32.35 -12.85 24.16
C ALA A 894 -31.56 -14.18 24.22
N ALA A 895 -31.40 -14.85 23.07
CA ALA A 895 -30.61 -16.07 22.92
C ALA A 895 -29.11 -15.83 23.19
N LEU A 896 -28.54 -14.74 22.66
CA LEU A 896 -27.14 -14.38 22.88
C LEU A 896 -26.86 -14.02 24.34
N ALA A 897 -27.72 -13.23 25.00
CA ALA A 897 -27.64 -13.00 26.45
C ALA A 897 -27.89 -14.29 27.27
N GLY A 898 -28.67 -15.23 26.73
CA GLY A 898 -28.91 -16.56 27.28
C GLY A 898 -27.66 -17.43 27.37
N LEU A 899 -26.76 -17.34 26.39
CA LEU A 899 -25.50 -18.06 26.36
C LEU A 899 -24.60 -17.73 27.57
N PHE A 900 -24.48 -16.46 27.91
CA PHE A 900 -23.62 -15.98 29.00
C PHE A 900 -24.18 -16.23 30.40
N THR A 901 -25.51 -16.33 30.52
CA THR A 901 -26.19 -16.80 31.74
C THR A 901 -26.24 -18.33 31.82
N GLY A 902 -25.83 -19.04 30.76
CA GLY A 902 -25.84 -20.49 30.67
C GLY A 902 -27.24 -21.08 30.63
N ARG A 903 -28.22 -20.36 30.05
CA ARG A 903 -29.59 -20.85 29.80
C ARG A 903 -29.57 -21.97 28.76
N ASN A 904 -28.93 -21.75 27.62
CA ASN A 904 -28.88 -22.63 26.44
C ASN A 904 -28.53 -24.12 26.73
N VAL A 905 -29.32 -25.07 26.21
CA VAL A 905 -29.13 -26.53 26.34
C VAL A 905 -28.56 -27.12 25.05
N GLY A 906 -27.32 -26.77 24.71
CA GLY A 906 -26.63 -27.26 23.51
C GLY A 906 -25.94 -26.12 22.75
N LYS A 907 -25.87 -26.24 21.42
CA LYS A 907 -25.47 -25.13 20.54
C LYS A 907 -26.63 -24.16 20.36
N GLN A 908 -26.47 -22.92 20.81
CA GLN A 908 -27.48 -21.88 20.55
C GLN A 908 -27.45 -21.44 19.07
N VAL A 909 -28.59 -21.58 18.42
CA VAL A 909 -28.89 -21.20 17.02
C VAL A 909 -30.10 -20.26 17.02
N VAL A 910 -30.17 -19.35 16.05
CA VAL A 910 -31.38 -18.59 15.69
C VAL A 910 -31.85 -19.06 14.31
N ALA A 911 -33.06 -19.57 14.18
CA ALA A 911 -33.65 -19.98 12.92
C ALA A 911 -34.38 -18.82 12.25
N MET A 912 -33.88 -18.39 11.09
CA MET A 912 -34.54 -17.37 10.26
C MET A 912 -35.67 -17.99 9.42
N ILE A 913 -35.53 -19.27 9.05
CA ILE A 913 -36.54 -20.06 8.34
C ILE A 913 -36.63 -21.46 8.96
N LEU A 914 -37.85 -21.96 9.19
CA LEU A 914 -38.08 -23.30 9.72
C LEU A 914 -38.09 -24.37 8.61
N PRO A 915 -37.44 -25.53 8.82
CA PRO A 915 -37.51 -26.67 7.92
C PRO A 915 -38.84 -27.43 8.08
N LYS A 916 -39.51 -27.73 6.98
CA LYS A 916 -40.67 -28.64 6.93
C LYS A 916 -40.22 -29.99 6.35
N ILE A 917 -40.48 -31.09 7.05
CA ILE A 917 -40.14 -32.43 6.54
C ILE A 917 -41.26 -32.90 5.60
N LYS A 918 -40.91 -33.25 4.35
CA LYS A 918 -41.82 -33.82 3.35
C LYS A 918 -41.17 -35.05 2.72
N GLU A 919 -41.90 -36.18 2.71
CA GLU A 919 -41.46 -37.43 2.06
C GLU A 919 -40.04 -37.89 2.47
N GLY A 920 -39.70 -37.72 3.76
CA GLY A 920 -38.39 -38.08 4.32
C GLY A 920 -37.24 -37.12 3.96
N LYS A 921 -37.52 -36.04 3.22
CA LYS A 921 -36.56 -34.98 2.90
C LYS A 921 -36.85 -33.71 3.70
N ILE A 922 -35.81 -32.94 3.97
CA ILE A 922 -35.91 -31.61 4.58
C ILE A 922 -36.23 -30.62 3.46
N VAL A 923 -37.31 -29.86 3.60
CA VAL A 923 -37.76 -28.85 2.63
C VAL A 923 -37.88 -27.50 3.33
N TYR A 924 -37.17 -26.51 2.82
CA TYR A 924 -37.27 -25.13 3.25
C TYR A 924 -38.35 -24.45 2.41
N VAL A 925 -39.36 -23.85 3.05
CA VAL A 925 -40.50 -23.23 2.38
C VAL A 925 -40.48 -21.74 2.68
N GLU A 926 -40.51 -20.91 1.64
CA GLU A 926 -40.58 -19.46 1.78
C GLU A 926 -42.04 -19.00 1.88
N ASP A 927 -42.32 -18.05 2.77
CA ASP A 927 -43.61 -17.35 2.83
C ASP A 927 -43.67 -16.21 1.79
N THR A 928 -43.53 -16.59 0.52
CA THR A 928 -43.76 -15.72 -0.66
C THR A 928 -44.98 -16.22 -1.44
N ALA A 929 -45.71 -15.32 -2.09
CA ALA A 929 -46.91 -15.69 -2.85
C ALA A 929 -46.60 -16.69 -3.98
N GLU A 930 -45.45 -16.54 -4.65
CA GLU A 930 -44.95 -17.47 -5.67
C GLU A 930 -44.68 -18.88 -5.12
N GLY A 931 -44.36 -19.03 -3.83
CA GLY A 931 -44.17 -20.32 -3.18
C GLY A 931 -45.44 -21.18 -3.17
N LEU A 932 -46.62 -20.55 -3.14
CA LEU A 932 -47.91 -21.23 -3.17
C LEU A 932 -48.26 -21.74 -4.57
N GLU A 933 -48.01 -20.94 -5.61
CA GLU A 933 -48.29 -21.34 -7.01
C GLU A 933 -47.32 -22.42 -7.51
N ASN A 934 -46.02 -22.28 -7.22
CA ASN A 934 -45.03 -23.30 -7.56
C ASN A 934 -45.29 -24.63 -6.82
N GLY A 935 -45.84 -24.58 -5.61
CA GLY A 935 -46.28 -25.77 -4.86
C GLY A 935 -47.48 -26.49 -5.50
N LEU A 936 -48.33 -25.79 -6.26
CA LEU A 936 -49.48 -26.36 -6.96
C LEU A 936 -49.11 -26.85 -8.38
N ALA A 937 -48.21 -26.16 -9.09
CA ALA A 937 -47.75 -26.57 -10.42
C ALA A 937 -47.15 -27.99 -10.44
N ALA A 938 -46.49 -28.39 -9.34
CA ALA A 938 -45.89 -29.72 -9.18
C ALA A 938 -46.91 -30.89 -9.07
N LEU A 939 -48.22 -30.62 -9.02
CA LEU A 939 -49.27 -31.64 -8.94
C LEU A 939 -49.88 -32.04 -10.31
N ALA A 940 -49.45 -31.41 -11.42
CA ALA A 940 -50.08 -31.54 -12.74
C ALA A 940 -49.20 -32.28 -13.78
N GLY A 941 -48.88 -33.56 -13.53
CA GLY A 941 -48.14 -34.43 -14.47
C GLY A 941 -48.56 -35.91 -14.34
N PRO A 942 -49.01 -36.61 -15.42
CA PRO A 942 -49.76 -37.87 -15.25
C PRO A 942 -49.04 -39.16 -15.72
N PHE A 943 -49.38 -40.29 -15.08
CA PHE A 943 -48.98 -41.69 -15.41
C PHE A 943 -47.47 -42.04 -15.26
N THR A 944 -47.01 -43.20 -14.77
CA THR A 944 -47.63 -44.31 -13.99
C THR A 944 -46.53 -45.19 -13.34
N GLY A 945 -46.87 -45.90 -12.25
CA GLY A 945 -46.47 -47.32 -12.16
C GLY A 945 -45.53 -47.81 -11.04
N ARG A 946 -46.16 -48.30 -9.95
CA ARG A 946 -45.76 -49.46 -9.11
C ARG A 946 -44.66 -49.34 -8.03
N ASN A 947 -45.08 -49.82 -6.85
CA ASN A 947 -44.34 -50.56 -5.82
C ASN A 947 -43.42 -49.80 -4.84
N VAL A 948 -44.10 -49.17 -3.88
CA VAL A 948 -43.78 -49.13 -2.44
C VAL A 948 -42.99 -50.36 -1.96
N GLY A 949 -41.96 -50.17 -1.12
CA GLY A 949 -40.97 -51.22 -0.79
C GLY A 949 -40.66 -51.44 0.70
N LYS A 950 -40.20 -50.41 1.43
CA LYS A 950 -40.07 -50.35 2.90
C LYS A 950 -39.56 -48.97 3.35
#